data_AF-A0A2A5AKN4-F1
#
_entry.id   AF-A0A2A5AKN4-F1
#
_cell.length_a   1.000
_cell.length_b   1.000
_cell.length_c   1.000
_cell.angle_alpha   90.00
_cell.angle_beta   90.00
_cell.angle_gamma   90.00
#
_symmetry.space_group_name_H-M   'P 1'
#
loop_
_entity.id
_entity.type
_entity.pdbx_description
1 polymer ?
#
loop_
_entity_poly.entity_id
_entity_poly.type
_entity_poly.pdbx_seq_one_letter_code
_entity_poly.pdbx_strand_id
1 'polypeptide(L)'
;MPENQLNVSPSTPQHSKEFSKNPAVSPTLSIIIPALNEAGIIDRLLQDLVSGITSDNIDDVEIIVCDSHSQDDTAYIVAQFAQLYPSVVSLVLAPKSGVSLARNLASQHAQGKYLAFLDADARITLKCLLNGVAEMKQRNLVSAAYKFNPSSDYLPDKLLVGLFNLSIGIAQYLAPTAPGAAGYLIKKEAHDQCGGFNESMHFGEDVEYLRRASEYGTYRVLNQGRIQWDMRRFNEEGRVNVVWKMLYGTVAQIKNPAITELPFDYKVGHFGNTDQQTPNTTPTPKILAQSYKVIAHTPRVIPAEMASPFHFLKRPLGQVDFLDLMIHHGRRISPYCLDDKRRCMLFIETEEGIDLLNADPFFYEAQRDHAIRIYAVPYGSLGLLADLLANPPSQQHQQEQEQEQQQQQSHPTHKVKPVFLHSTGRCGSTLLSQLMDSVKGVISISEPDFYSQAMILSNTESDRDEELKQVLNSCTRLLSYHLSCTHKNSTLHLIKLRSWTIFGARLLEWQQHKARHLFLYRQPLPTINSFLNAYFSKRQYQFWRRFKLDTVLLSVLGSIPWTSQTLGATVPLFNHPDYSRNGRQDAAQYFTLQWLSHMSAAEKIKRDHPQFFAEFIRYEELKENPSALLEQIMSELQGDNYQFSNPDQGLDAILSRNSQQGSRMQSKGEYLLSKKDTNHINALLARTQSSTLS
;
A
#
# COMPACT_ATOMS: atom_id res chain seq x y z
N MET A 1 -46.40 29.70 47.62
CA MET A 1 -46.14 31.12 47.31
C MET A 1 -45.51 31.74 48.55
N PRO A 2 -44.41 32.52 48.49
CA PRO A 2 -43.45 32.75 47.40
C PRO A 2 -41.96 32.70 47.85
N GLU A 3 -41.08 32.75 46.84
CA GLU A 3 -39.74 33.37 46.71
C GLU A 3 -38.97 33.89 47.95
N ASN A 4 -37.69 33.47 48.11
CA ASN A 4 -36.54 34.36 47.87
C ASN A 4 -35.16 33.66 47.95
N GLN A 5 -34.38 33.84 46.88
CA GLN A 5 -32.94 34.08 46.77
C GLN A 5 -31.93 33.26 47.59
N LEU A 6 -31.09 32.48 46.87
CA LEU A 6 -29.64 32.48 47.07
C LEU A 6 -28.94 32.39 45.71
N ASN A 7 -27.99 33.29 45.56
CA ASN A 7 -27.30 33.71 44.35
C ASN A 7 -25.98 32.91 44.22
N VAL A 8 -25.77 32.13 43.17
CA VAL A 8 -24.45 31.60 42.80
C VAL A 8 -24.36 31.44 41.28
N SER A 9 -23.65 32.36 40.63
CA SER A 9 -23.17 32.20 39.24
C SER A 9 -22.07 31.14 39.17
N PRO A 10 -22.08 30.20 38.21
CA PRO A 10 -20.91 29.39 37.92
C PRO A 10 -19.98 30.13 36.96
N SER A 11 -18.79 30.44 37.46
CA SER A 11 -17.61 30.93 36.76
C SER A 11 -17.19 30.01 35.61
N THR A 12 -17.08 30.58 34.41
CA THR A 12 -16.42 30.02 33.25
C THR A 12 -14.92 29.80 33.52
N PRO A 13 -14.33 28.61 33.29
CA PRO A 13 -12.89 28.45 33.29
C PRO A 13 -12.33 28.86 31.91
N GLN A 14 -11.63 29.99 31.87
CA GLN A 14 -10.67 30.31 30.83
C GLN A 14 -9.46 29.37 30.92
N HIS A 15 -9.13 28.68 29.83
CA HIS A 15 -7.77 28.44 29.36
C HIS A 15 -7.80 27.82 27.95
N SER A 16 -8.21 28.61 26.95
CA SER A 16 -7.81 28.39 25.57
C SER A 16 -6.38 28.91 25.42
N LYS A 17 -5.40 28.01 25.32
CA LYS A 17 -4.08 28.40 24.81
C LYS A 17 -4.22 28.70 23.31
N GLU A 18 -4.51 29.95 22.98
CA GLU A 18 -4.22 30.50 21.67
C GLU A 18 -2.71 30.40 21.46
N PHE A 19 -2.27 29.48 20.59
CA PHE A 19 -0.96 29.55 20.01
C PHE A 19 -0.97 30.70 18.99
N SER A 20 -0.47 31.87 19.38
CA SER A 20 -0.26 32.97 18.44
C SER A 20 0.76 32.51 17.38
N LYS A 21 0.29 32.31 16.14
CA LYS A 21 1.18 32.24 14.97
C LYS A 21 2.01 33.53 14.91
N ASN A 22 3.29 33.39 14.61
CA ASN A 22 4.22 34.51 14.46
C ASN A 22 3.69 35.41 13.31
N PRO A 23 3.36 36.70 13.51
CA PRO A 23 2.61 37.52 12.56
C PRO A 23 3.44 38.02 11.35
N ALA A 24 4.55 37.38 11.01
CA ALA A 24 5.56 37.98 10.13
C ALA A 24 5.52 37.51 8.66
N VAL A 25 4.86 36.39 8.32
CA VAL A 25 4.81 35.90 6.92
C VAL A 25 3.42 35.36 6.59
N SER A 26 2.68 36.04 5.70
CA SER A 26 1.45 35.51 5.12
C SER A 26 1.79 34.42 4.09
N PRO A 27 1.06 33.29 4.05
CA PRO A 27 1.35 32.22 3.12
C PRO A 27 1.29 32.71 1.67
N THR A 28 2.06 32.06 0.80
CA THR A 28 2.02 32.35 -0.63
C THR A 28 0.74 31.79 -1.26
N LEU A 29 0.29 30.60 -0.85
CA LEU A 29 -0.82 29.86 -1.46
C LEU A 29 -1.80 29.31 -0.43
N SER A 30 -3.09 29.56 -0.62
CA SER A 30 -4.17 28.85 0.08
C SER A 30 -4.86 27.87 -0.86
N ILE A 31 -4.96 26.62 -0.45
CA ILE A 31 -5.62 25.56 -1.20
C ILE A 31 -7.02 25.37 -0.61
N ILE A 32 -8.04 25.62 -1.43
CA ILE A 32 -9.45 25.62 -1.08
C ILE A 32 -10.11 24.37 -1.62
N ILE A 33 -10.65 23.54 -0.72
CA ILE A 33 -11.28 22.26 -1.08
C ILE A 33 -12.72 22.25 -0.55
N PRO A 34 -13.75 22.45 -1.40
CA PRO A 34 -15.13 22.16 -1.01
C PRO A 34 -15.33 20.63 -0.97
N ALA A 35 -15.95 20.13 0.09
CA ALA A 35 -16.20 18.70 0.26
C ALA A 35 -17.67 18.44 0.61
N LEU A 36 -18.30 17.44 -0.02
CA LEU A 36 -19.66 17.00 0.30
C LEU A 36 -19.77 15.49 0.09
N ASN A 37 -19.84 14.74 1.20
CA ASN A 37 -19.87 13.28 1.19
C ASN A 37 -18.70 12.64 0.44
N GLU A 38 -17.47 13.07 0.75
CA GLU A 38 -16.23 12.68 0.10
C GLU A 38 -15.32 11.81 0.99
N ALA A 39 -15.87 11.17 2.03
CA ALA A 39 -15.11 10.37 2.98
C ALA A 39 -14.29 9.26 2.31
N GLY A 40 -14.74 8.79 1.15
CA GLY A 40 -14.07 7.74 0.39
C GLY A 40 -12.81 8.15 -0.38
N ILE A 41 -12.58 9.44 -0.57
CA ILE A 41 -11.55 9.90 -1.51
C ILE A 41 -10.74 11.12 -1.07
N ILE A 42 -11.29 11.93 -0.15
CA ILE A 42 -10.66 13.20 0.26
C ILE A 42 -9.29 13.00 0.92
N ASP A 43 -9.09 11.85 1.58
CA ASP A 43 -7.81 11.47 2.19
C ASP A 43 -6.67 11.40 1.16
N ARG A 44 -6.97 10.99 -0.08
CA ARG A 44 -5.97 10.89 -1.16
C ARG A 44 -5.47 12.25 -1.59
N LEU A 45 -6.37 13.21 -1.78
CA LEU A 45 -5.98 14.58 -2.13
C LEU A 45 -5.18 15.21 -0.99
N LEU A 46 -5.66 15.07 0.25
CA LEU A 46 -4.94 15.58 1.41
C LEU A 46 -3.53 14.97 1.52
N GLN A 47 -3.37 13.66 1.31
CA GLN A 47 -2.06 13.00 1.26
C GLN A 47 -1.15 13.53 0.14
N ASP A 48 -1.68 13.70 -1.08
CA ASP A 48 -0.91 14.24 -2.21
C ASP A 48 -0.41 15.67 -1.95
N LEU A 49 -1.16 16.46 -1.19
CA LEU A 49 -0.78 17.82 -0.80
C LEU A 49 0.21 17.82 0.35
N VAL A 50 -0.08 17.12 1.46
CA VAL A 50 0.77 17.16 2.66
C VAL A 50 2.11 16.45 2.48
N SER A 51 2.20 15.46 1.59
CA SER A 51 3.47 14.79 1.26
C SER A 51 4.48 15.71 0.57
N GLY A 52 4.04 16.83 0.00
CA GLY A 52 4.91 17.85 -0.59
C GLY A 52 5.35 18.95 0.39
N ILE A 53 4.88 18.91 1.64
CA ILE A 53 5.25 19.89 2.66
C ILE A 53 6.65 19.56 3.19
N THR A 54 7.52 20.55 3.25
CA THR A 54 8.87 20.48 3.81
C THR A 54 9.07 21.60 4.82
N SER A 55 10.17 21.57 5.58
CA SER A 55 10.55 22.67 6.48
C SER A 55 10.65 24.02 5.76
N ASP A 56 10.95 24.01 4.47
CA ASP A 56 11.23 25.22 3.69
C ASP A 56 9.96 25.90 3.15
N ASN A 57 8.83 25.17 3.06
CA ASN A 57 7.59 25.67 2.46
C ASN A 57 6.37 25.58 3.38
N ILE A 58 6.53 25.10 4.62
CA ILE A 58 5.43 24.89 5.56
C ILE A 58 4.70 26.19 5.92
N ASP A 59 5.41 27.32 5.95
CA ASP A 59 4.82 28.65 6.22
C ASP A 59 4.27 29.32 4.94
N ASP A 60 4.57 28.76 3.77
CA ASP A 60 4.17 29.32 2.46
C ASP A 60 2.81 28.78 1.97
N VAL A 61 2.25 27.78 2.64
CA VAL A 61 1.05 27.06 2.17
C VAL A 61 0.09 26.78 3.31
N GLU A 62 -1.20 26.94 3.02
CA GLU A 62 -2.28 26.43 3.85
C GLU A 62 -3.31 25.66 3.01
N ILE A 63 -4.00 24.72 3.63
CA ILE A 63 -5.05 23.88 3.06
C ILE A 63 -6.30 24.08 3.91
N ILE A 64 -7.35 24.58 3.28
CA ILE A 64 -8.62 24.89 3.91
C ILE A 64 -9.68 24.04 3.25
N VAL A 65 -10.15 23.03 3.97
CA VAL A 65 -11.24 22.18 3.53
C VAL A 65 -12.52 22.71 4.14
N CYS A 66 -13.52 22.96 3.31
CA CYS A 66 -14.85 23.34 3.78
C CYS A 66 -15.82 22.17 3.56
N ASP A 67 -16.23 21.55 4.66
CA ASP A 67 -17.27 20.53 4.66
C ASP A 67 -18.63 21.19 4.43
N SER A 68 -19.27 20.83 3.32
CA SER A 68 -20.52 21.38 2.82
C SER A 68 -21.73 20.66 3.44
N HIS A 69 -21.68 20.42 4.76
CA HIS A 69 -22.71 19.72 5.52
C HIS A 69 -22.86 18.23 5.12
N SER A 70 -21.72 17.52 5.12
CA SER A 70 -21.68 16.08 4.80
C SER A 70 -22.41 15.24 5.86
N GLN A 71 -22.94 14.10 5.42
CA GLN A 71 -23.62 13.11 6.26
C GLN A 71 -22.77 11.85 6.50
N ASP A 72 -21.58 11.79 5.91
CA ASP A 72 -20.59 10.74 6.09
C ASP A 72 -19.39 11.24 6.93
N ASP A 73 -18.33 10.43 6.99
CA ASP A 73 -17.13 10.72 7.80
C ASP A 73 -16.19 11.78 7.18
N THR A 74 -16.62 12.56 6.19
CA THR A 74 -15.77 13.55 5.49
C THR A 74 -15.12 14.53 6.46
N ALA A 75 -15.93 15.18 7.29
CA ALA A 75 -15.45 16.15 8.28
C ALA A 75 -14.51 15.49 9.30
N TYR A 76 -14.80 14.25 9.71
CA TYR A 76 -13.96 13.50 10.64
C TYR A 76 -12.56 13.23 10.07
N ILE A 77 -12.49 12.76 8.82
CA ILE A 77 -11.21 12.49 8.14
C ILE A 77 -10.38 13.77 8.05
N VAL A 78 -10.98 14.88 7.62
CA VAL A 78 -10.28 16.17 7.52
C VAL A 78 -9.79 16.63 8.90
N ALA A 79 -10.59 16.45 9.95
CA ALA A 79 -10.20 16.80 11.32
C ALA A 79 -8.95 16.02 11.78
N GLN A 80 -8.79 14.76 11.37
CA GLN A 80 -7.56 13.99 11.65
C GLN A 80 -6.34 14.61 10.95
N PHE A 81 -6.46 15.04 9.69
CA PHE A 81 -5.38 15.74 9.00
C PHE A 81 -5.07 17.09 9.63
N ALA A 82 -6.08 17.85 10.07
CA ALA A 82 -5.89 19.10 10.79
C ALA A 82 -5.17 18.89 12.13
N GLN A 83 -5.39 17.76 12.83
CA GLN A 83 -4.65 17.42 14.04
C GLN A 83 -3.19 17.06 13.77
N LEU A 84 -2.92 16.34 12.67
CA LEU A 84 -1.56 15.96 12.27
C LEU A 84 -0.76 17.13 11.71
N TYR A 85 -1.42 18.06 11.02
CA TYR A 85 -0.81 19.21 10.35
C TYR A 85 -1.48 20.53 10.76
N PRO A 86 -1.47 20.90 12.06
CA PRO A 86 -2.27 22.01 12.59
C PRO A 86 -1.85 23.39 12.10
N SER A 87 -0.62 23.53 11.59
CA SER A 87 -0.15 24.77 10.97
C SER A 87 -0.60 24.94 9.52
N VAL A 88 -0.97 23.84 8.84
CA VAL A 88 -1.22 23.80 7.40
C VAL A 88 -2.66 23.44 7.04
N VAL A 89 -3.25 22.43 7.67
CA VAL A 89 -4.59 21.94 7.33
C VAL A 89 -5.63 22.48 8.32
N SER A 90 -6.74 23.00 7.81
CA SER A 90 -7.87 23.46 8.59
C SER A 90 -9.20 22.97 8.00
N LEU A 91 -10.17 22.78 8.91
CA LEU A 91 -11.53 22.38 8.59
C LEU A 91 -12.49 23.55 8.87
N VAL A 92 -13.28 23.91 7.88
CA VAL A 92 -14.40 24.85 7.98
C VAL A 92 -15.70 24.06 7.79
N LEU A 93 -16.73 24.35 8.58
CA LEU A 93 -18.04 23.72 8.45
C LEU A 93 -19.03 24.71 7.85
N ALA A 94 -19.63 24.36 6.72
CA ALA A 94 -20.69 25.15 6.11
C ALA A 94 -22.04 24.89 6.81
N PRO A 95 -22.89 25.91 6.95
CA PRO A 95 -24.21 25.76 7.59
C PRO A 95 -25.23 25.01 6.72
N LYS A 96 -24.95 24.83 5.43
CA LYS A 96 -25.80 24.13 4.45
C LYS A 96 -24.96 23.66 3.27
N SER A 97 -25.50 22.72 2.48
CA SER A 97 -24.85 22.22 1.28
C SER A 97 -24.84 23.23 0.13
N GLY A 98 -23.72 23.30 -0.58
CA GLY A 98 -23.52 24.16 -1.75
C GLY A 98 -22.04 24.36 -2.05
N VAL A 99 -21.61 24.01 -3.27
CA VAL A 99 -20.19 24.08 -3.68
C VAL A 99 -19.66 25.53 -3.71
N SER A 100 -20.44 26.48 -4.25
CA SER A 100 -20.09 27.90 -4.27
C SER A 100 -19.97 28.48 -2.85
N LEU A 101 -20.93 28.14 -1.98
CA LEU A 101 -20.92 28.56 -0.57
C LEU A 101 -19.68 28.01 0.14
N ALA A 102 -19.36 26.73 -0.05
CA ALA A 102 -18.19 26.11 0.56
C ALA A 102 -16.88 26.77 0.10
N ARG A 103 -16.74 27.03 -1.21
CA ARG A 103 -15.58 27.75 -1.78
C ARG A 103 -15.46 29.17 -1.21
N ASN A 104 -16.56 29.91 -1.11
CA ASN A 104 -16.58 31.26 -0.56
C ASN A 104 -16.20 31.28 0.93
N LEU A 105 -16.81 30.41 1.76
CA LEU A 105 -16.53 30.30 3.19
C LEU A 105 -15.07 29.95 3.47
N ALA A 106 -14.52 28.98 2.74
CA ALA A 106 -13.11 28.64 2.85
C ALA A 106 -12.20 29.82 2.45
N SER A 107 -12.56 30.53 1.38
CA SER A 107 -11.77 31.66 0.86
C SER A 107 -11.76 32.86 1.82
N GLN A 108 -12.78 33.03 2.66
CA GLN A 108 -12.81 34.03 3.72
C GLN A 108 -11.78 33.75 4.83
N HIS A 109 -11.44 32.48 5.06
CA HIS A 109 -10.43 32.07 6.03
C HIS A 109 -9.01 32.06 5.44
N ALA A 110 -8.89 32.22 4.11
CA ALA A 110 -7.62 32.17 3.39
C ALA A 110 -6.78 33.44 3.59
N GLN A 111 -5.50 33.23 3.91
CA GLN A 111 -4.48 34.27 4.11
C GLN A 111 -3.49 34.35 2.94
N GLY A 112 -3.54 33.39 2.03
CA GLY A 112 -2.64 33.26 0.90
C GLY A 112 -2.81 34.34 -0.16
N LYS A 113 -1.70 34.74 -0.79
CA LYS A 113 -1.75 35.70 -1.93
C LYS A 113 -2.41 35.10 -3.17
N TYR A 114 -2.35 33.79 -3.31
CA TYR A 114 -2.98 33.01 -4.36
C TYR A 114 -3.95 32.00 -3.74
N LEU A 115 -5.06 31.75 -4.42
CA LEU A 115 -6.02 30.71 -4.06
C LEU A 115 -5.99 29.61 -5.14
N ALA A 116 -5.88 28.35 -4.73
CA ALA A 116 -6.10 27.18 -5.56
C ALA A 116 -7.44 26.55 -5.19
N PHE A 117 -8.40 26.51 -6.12
CA PHE A 117 -9.65 25.79 -5.88
C PHE A 117 -9.53 24.39 -6.45
N LEU A 118 -9.63 23.37 -5.61
CA LEU A 118 -9.52 21.97 -6.00
C LEU A 118 -10.77 21.21 -5.54
N ASP A 119 -11.32 20.37 -6.41
CA ASP A 119 -12.39 19.46 -6.00
C ASP A 119 -11.79 18.30 -5.16
N ALA A 120 -12.57 17.70 -4.27
CA ALA A 120 -12.08 16.69 -3.33
C ALA A 120 -11.53 15.40 -4.00
N ASP A 121 -11.90 15.16 -5.27
CA ASP A 121 -11.43 14.03 -6.09
C ASP A 121 -10.23 14.36 -6.99
N ALA A 122 -9.74 15.61 -6.95
CA ALA A 122 -8.58 16.03 -7.71
C ALA A 122 -7.33 15.22 -7.30
N ARG A 123 -6.51 14.84 -8.27
CA ARG A 123 -5.16 14.31 -8.01
C ARG A 123 -4.12 15.26 -8.57
N ILE A 124 -3.45 15.96 -7.66
CA ILE A 124 -2.41 16.96 -7.94
C ILE A 124 -1.48 17.07 -6.73
N THR A 125 -0.18 17.25 -6.99
CA THR A 125 0.82 17.41 -5.93
C THR A 125 1.02 18.88 -5.58
N LEU A 126 1.45 19.16 -4.34
CA LEU A 126 1.75 20.53 -3.92
C LEU A 126 2.80 21.21 -4.82
N LYS A 127 3.82 20.47 -5.25
CA LYS A 127 4.83 20.95 -6.20
C LYS A 127 4.22 21.45 -7.51
N CYS A 128 3.18 20.78 -8.02
CA CYS A 128 2.49 21.19 -9.23
C CYS A 128 1.73 22.51 -9.04
N LEU A 129 1.14 22.72 -7.87
CA LEU A 129 0.46 23.98 -7.51
C LEU A 129 1.45 25.15 -7.39
N LEU A 130 2.56 24.95 -6.69
CA LEU A 130 3.61 25.96 -6.54
C LEU A 130 4.24 26.35 -7.89
N ASN A 131 4.48 25.37 -8.77
CA ASN A 131 4.94 25.64 -10.14
C ASN A 131 3.91 26.43 -10.94
N GLY A 132 2.61 26.17 -10.77
CA GLY A 132 1.55 26.95 -11.40
C GLY A 132 1.54 28.40 -10.92
N VAL A 133 1.70 28.63 -9.62
CA VAL A 133 1.84 29.98 -9.03
C VAL A 133 3.07 30.69 -9.60
N ALA A 134 4.21 30.00 -9.73
CA ALA A 134 5.42 30.56 -10.32
C ALA A 134 5.20 30.95 -11.80
N GLU A 135 4.52 30.10 -12.58
CA GLU A 135 4.17 30.40 -13.97
C GLU A 135 3.21 31.61 -14.06
N MET A 136 2.21 31.71 -13.18
CA MET A 136 1.33 32.88 -13.11
C MET A 136 2.10 34.17 -12.84
N LYS A 137 3.08 34.14 -11.93
CA LYS A 137 3.97 35.29 -11.66
C LYS A 137 4.77 35.66 -12.90
N GLN A 138 5.42 34.69 -13.53
CA GLN A 138 6.25 34.91 -14.71
C GLN A 138 5.45 35.51 -15.89
N ARG A 139 4.21 35.04 -16.08
CA ARG A 139 3.34 35.45 -17.19
C ARG A 139 2.40 36.61 -16.83
N ASN A 140 2.53 37.18 -15.63
CA ASN A 140 1.65 38.21 -15.07
C ASN A 140 0.15 37.89 -15.21
N LEU A 141 -0.24 36.68 -14.80
CA LEU A 141 -1.61 36.20 -14.85
C LEU A 141 -2.36 36.54 -13.57
N VAL A 142 -3.66 36.80 -13.70
CA VAL A 142 -4.58 36.99 -12.57
C VAL A 142 -5.26 35.68 -12.19
N SER A 143 -5.62 34.88 -13.19
CA SER A 143 -6.17 33.54 -13.01
C SER A 143 -5.58 32.56 -14.02
N ALA A 144 -5.57 31.27 -13.68
CA ALA A 144 -5.10 30.23 -14.56
C ALA A 144 -5.77 28.89 -14.30
N ALA A 145 -5.87 28.05 -15.32
CA ALA A 145 -6.39 26.68 -15.21
C ALA A 145 -5.36 25.65 -15.66
N TYR A 146 -5.46 24.43 -15.10
CA TYR A 146 -4.62 23.31 -15.50
C TYR A 146 -5.18 22.56 -16.70
N LYS A 147 -4.29 21.85 -17.41
CA LYS A 147 -4.67 20.81 -18.37
C LYS A 147 -4.93 19.49 -17.64
N PHE A 148 -5.63 18.58 -18.30
CA PHE A 148 -5.99 17.28 -17.74
C PHE A 148 -5.14 16.12 -18.28
N ASN A 149 -5.04 15.06 -17.48
CA ASN A 149 -4.62 13.71 -17.88
C ASN A 149 -5.70 12.71 -17.45
N PRO A 150 -6.08 11.71 -18.26
CA PRO A 150 -7.06 10.72 -17.83
C PRO A 150 -6.51 9.85 -16.69
N SER A 151 -7.39 9.42 -15.78
CA SER A 151 -7.09 8.38 -14.76
C SER A 151 -6.93 6.97 -15.34
N SER A 152 -7.26 6.82 -16.62
CA SER A 152 -7.31 5.57 -17.37
C SER A 152 -6.24 5.52 -18.45
N ASP A 153 -5.68 4.33 -18.69
CA ASP A 153 -4.74 4.09 -19.79
C ASP A 153 -5.44 3.80 -21.13
N TYR A 154 -6.78 3.75 -21.14
CA TYR A 154 -7.59 3.47 -22.31
C TYR A 154 -7.41 4.55 -23.39
N LEU A 155 -7.10 4.11 -24.62
CA LEU A 155 -6.73 5.02 -25.70
C LEU A 155 -7.83 6.05 -26.06
N PRO A 156 -9.13 5.68 -26.13
CA PRO A 156 -10.21 6.66 -26.32
C PRO A 156 -10.29 7.72 -25.22
N ASP A 157 -9.96 7.39 -23.96
CA ASP A 157 -9.94 8.38 -22.86
C ASP A 157 -8.80 9.39 -23.07
N LYS A 158 -7.63 8.91 -23.51
CA LYS A 158 -6.49 9.77 -23.88
C LYS A 158 -6.81 10.70 -25.04
N LEU A 159 -7.50 10.21 -26.07
CA LEU A 159 -7.94 11.02 -27.21
C LEU A 159 -8.98 12.07 -26.78
N LEU A 160 -9.98 11.68 -25.99
CA LEU A 160 -11.02 12.57 -25.48
C LEU A 160 -10.42 13.70 -24.64
N VAL A 161 -9.56 13.36 -23.67
CA VAL A 161 -8.88 14.36 -22.83
C VAL A 161 -7.91 15.22 -23.65
N GLY A 162 -7.27 14.65 -24.68
CA GLY A 162 -6.45 15.40 -25.64
C GLY A 162 -7.24 16.47 -26.40
N LEU A 163 -8.40 16.11 -26.94
CA LEU A 163 -9.30 17.04 -27.63
C LEU A 163 -9.83 18.13 -26.69
N PHE A 164 -10.18 17.76 -25.45
CA PHE A 164 -10.61 18.72 -24.44
C PHE A 164 -9.50 19.71 -24.07
N ASN A 165 -8.27 19.24 -23.89
CA ASN A 165 -7.11 20.10 -23.64
C ASN A 165 -6.83 21.05 -24.80
N LEU A 166 -7.07 20.61 -26.04
CA LEU A 166 -6.96 21.44 -27.23
C LEU A 166 -8.06 22.51 -27.23
N SER A 167 -9.31 22.14 -26.92
CA SER A 167 -10.43 23.09 -26.92
C SER A 167 -10.26 24.20 -25.87
N ILE A 168 -9.87 23.87 -24.63
CA ILE A 168 -9.58 24.90 -23.61
C ILE A 168 -8.35 25.74 -23.99
N GLY A 169 -7.38 25.14 -24.69
CA GLY A 169 -6.20 25.83 -25.19
C GLY A 169 -6.51 26.89 -26.25
N ILE A 170 -7.57 26.70 -27.04
CA ILE A 170 -8.06 27.69 -28.01
C ILE A 170 -9.01 28.68 -27.32
N ALA A 171 -9.95 28.17 -26.53
CA ALA A 171 -11.01 28.97 -25.90
C ALA A 171 -10.47 30.04 -24.95
N GLN A 172 -9.32 29.82 -24.31
CA GLN A 172 -8.71 30.79 -23.39
C GLN A 172 -8.47 32.19 -23.98
N TYR A 173 -8.41 32.33 -25.31
CA TYR A 173 -8.24 33.63 -25.99
C TYR A 173 -9.56 34.30 -26.38
N LEU A 174 -10.66 33.55 -26.44
CA LEU A 174 -11.97 34.00 -26.93
C LEU A 174 -12.99 34.15 -25.80
N ALA A 175 -12.98 33.22 -24.85
CA ALA A 175 -13.84 33.20 -23.69
C ALA A 175 -13.09 32.49 -22.54
N PRO A 176 -12.66 33.22 -21.49
CA PRO A 176 -12.05 32.63 -20.30
C PRO A 176 -12.95 31.57 -19.69
N THR A 177 -12.64 30.31 -19.96
CA THR A 177 -13.45 29.15 -19.59
C THR A 177 -12.52 28.03 -19.15
N ALA A 178 -12.95 27.29 -18.13
CA ALA A 178 -12.36 26.02 -17.74
C ALA A 178 -13.49 25.07 -17.29
N PRO A 179 -14.35 24.61 -18.22
CA PRO A 179 -15.55 23.88 -17.85
C PRO A 179 -15.20 22.59 -17.09
N GLY A 180 -15.68 22.45 -15.85
CA GLY A 180 -15.44 21.27 -15.02
C GLY A 180 -13.99 21.16 -14.54
N ALA A 181 -13.28 22.28 -14.42
CA ALA A 181 -11.89 22.24 -14.02
C ALA A 181 -11.76 22.04 -12.51
N ALA A 182 -11.45 20.80 -12.12
CA ALA A 182 -11.05 20.38 -10.78
C ALA A 182 -9.73 21.02 -10.27
N GLY A 183 -9.28 22.12 -10.89
CA GLY A 183 -8.20 22.95 -10.39
C GLY A 183 -7.91 24.21 -11.22
N TYR A 184 -8.05 25.36 -10.57
CA TYR A 184 -7.64 26.67 -11.07
C TYR A 184 -7.02 27.51 -9.95
N LEU A 185 -6.10 28.38 -10.37
CA LEU A 185 -5.39 29.31 -9.52
C LEU A 185 -5.91 30.74 -9.79
N ILE A 186 -5.98 31.55 -8.75
CA ILE A 186 -6.32 32.97 -8.86
C ILE A 186 -5.56 33.79 -7.82
N LYS A 187 -5.26 35.06 -8.12
CA LYS A 187 -4.83 36.02 -7.09
C LYS A 187 -5.98 36.31 -6.13
N LYS A 188 -5.72 36.29 -4.82
CA LYS A 188 -6.74 36.57 -3.80
C LYS A 188 -7.39 37.95 -4.01
N GLU A 189 -6.60 38.96 -4.38
CA GLU A 189 -7.11 40.30 -4.71
C GLU A 189 -8.20 40.27 -5.79
N ALA A 190 -8.01 39.49 -6.85
CA ALA A 190 -9.00 39.40 -7.92
C ALA A 190 -10.25 38.59 -7.50
N HIS A 191 -10.09 37.58 -6.64
CA HIS A 191 -11.22 36.88 -6.02
C HIS A 191 -12.06 37.84 -5.15
N ASP A 192 -11.40 38.66 -4.33
CA ASP A 192 -12.04 39.62 -3.45
C ASP A 192 -12.75 40.73 -4.27
N GLN A 193 -12.10 41.26 -5.32
CA GLN A 193 -12.65 42.28 -6.21
C GLN A 193 -13.85 41.78 -7.03
N CYS A 194 -13.80 40.52 -7.49
CA CYS A 194 -14.88 39.96 -8.28
C CYS A 194 -16.08 39.53 -7.41
N GLY A 195 -15.92 39.45 -6.08
CA GLY A 195 -16.98 39.10 -5.13
C GLY A 195 -17.23 37.58 -5.01
N GLY A 196 -16.23 36.75 -5.30
CA GLY A 196 -16.32 35.30 -5.14
C GLY A 196 -17.32 34.58 -6.07
N PHE A 197 -17.65 33.34 -5.73
CA PHE A 197 -18.57 32.50 -6.50
C PHE A 197 -20.02 32.93 -6.31
N ASN A 198 -20.81 32.87 -7.38
CA ASN A 198 -22.24 33.09 -7.28
C ASN A 198 -22.94 31.87 -6.63
N GLU A 199 -23.44 32.06 -5.41
CA GLU A 199 -24.11 31.01 -4.63
C GLU A 199 -25.50 30.63 -5.14
N SER A 200 -26.11 31.43 -6.02
CA SER A 200 -27.41 31.09 -6.62
C SER A 200 -27.31 30.13 -7.81
N MET A 201 -26.09 29.88 -8.31
CA MET A 201 -25.84 29.00 -9.45
C MET A 201 -25.59 27.57 -9.00
N HIS A 202 -26.24 26.63 -9.68
CA HIS A 202 -26.13 25.18 -9.39
C HIS A 202 -25.31 24.43 -10.45
N PHE A 203 -25.00 25.10 -11.57
CA PHE A 203 -24.22 24.53 -12.66
C PHE A 203 -23.48 25.63 -13.43
N GLY A 204 -22.18 25.42 -13.67
CA GLY A 204 -21.39 26.34 -14.47
C GLY A 204 -20.87 27.56 -13.72
N GLU A 205 -20.89 27.50 -12.39
CA GLU A 205 -20.39 28.53 -11.50
C GLU A 205 -18.90 28.80 -11.72
N ASP A 206 -18.13 27.78 -12.10
CA ASP A 206 -16.70 27.86 -12.42
C ASP A 206 -16.41 28.72 -13.67
N VAL A 207 -17.21 28.53 -14.72
CA VAL A 207 -17.12 29.29 -15.97
C VAL A 207 -17.54 30.74 -15.76
N GLU A 208 -18.65 30.98 -15.07
CA GLU A 208 -19.10 32.33 -14.71
C GLU A 208 -18.03 33.05 -13.88
N TYR A 209 -17.54 32.39 -12.84
CA TYR A 209 -16.54 32.91 -11.93
C TYR A 209 -15.23 33.26 -12.64
N LEU A 210 -14.69 32.37 -13.48
CA LEU A 210 -13.44 32.64 -14.21
C LEU A 210 -13.61 33.76 -15.24
N ARG A 211 -14.78 33.86 -15.88
CA ARG A 211 -15.08 34.97 -16.80
C ARG A 211 -15.12 36.29 -16.04
N ARG A 212 -15.83 36.38 -14.92
CA ARG A 212 -15.90 37.59 -14.10
C ARG A 212 -14.54 37.95 -13.50
N ALA A 213 -13.78 36.98 -13.01
CA ALA A 213 -12.41 37.18 -12.53
C ALA A 213 -11.46 37.71 -13.63
N SER A 214 -11.69 37.36 -14.89
CA SER A 214 -10.87 37.83 -16.02
C SER A 214 -11.06 39.32 -16.36
N GLU A 215 -12.10 39.97 -15.83
CA GLU A 215 -12.27 41.43 -15.95
C GLU A 215 -11.18 42.18 -15.18
N TYR A 216 -10.58 41.54 -14.17
CA TYR A 216 -9.52 42.09 -13.33
C TYR A 216 -8.12 41.72 -13.81
N GLY A 217 -8.00 40.95 -14.90
CA GLY A 217 -6.75 40.74 -15.62
C GLY A 217 -6.65 39.42 -16.37
N THR A 218 -5.43 39.07 -16.80
CA THR A 218 -5.24 38.01 -17.80
C THR A 218 -5.47 36.61 -17.22
N TYR A 219 -6.41 35.86 -17.83
CA TYR A 219 -6.58 34.42 -17.66
C TYR A 219 -5.81 33.63 -18.73
N ARG A 220 -5.07 32.57 -18.34
CA ARG A 220 -4.50 31.61 -19.30
C ARG A 220 -4.49 30.18 -18.76
N VAL A 221 -4.49 29.21 -19.68
CA VAL A 221 -4.18 27.83 -19.35
C VAL A 221 -2.67 27.70 -19.10
N LEU A 222 -2.31 26.98 -18.03
CA LEU A 222 -0.92 26.73 -17.67
C LEU A 222 -0.24 25.82 -18.70
N ASN A 223 1.02 26.10 -18.98
CA ASN A 223 1.85 25.31 -19.86
C ASN A 223 2.37 24.06 -19.12
N GLN A 224 2.64 24.21 -17.83
CA GLN A 224 3.16 23.16 -16.97
C GLN A 224 2.11 22.70 -15.94
N GLY A 225 2.26 21.46 -15.49
CA GLY A 225 1.33 20.86 -14.53
C GLY A 225 0.06 20.32 -15.19
N ARG A 226 -0.44 19.21 -14.66
CA ARG A 226 -1.66 18.57 -15.12
C ARG A 226 -2.41 17.98 -13.94
N ILE A 227 -3.73 18.06 -13.98
CA ILE A 227 -4.63 17.42 -13.02
C ILE A 227 -5.12 16.11 -13.59
N GLN A 228 -5.16 15.07 -12.77
CA GLN A 228 -5.78 13.82 -13.20
C GLN A 228 -7.30 13.98 -13.24
N TRP A 229 -7.91 13.69 -14.39
CA TRP A 229 -9.35 13.64 -14.55
C TRP A 229 -9.82 12.21 -14.32
N ASP A 230 -10.64 12.01 -13.29
CA ASP A 230 -11.25 10.72 -13.07
C ASP A 230 -12.27 10.37 -14.18
N MET A 231 -11.99 9.30 -14.91
CA MET A 231 -12.86 8.78 -15.97
C MET A 231 -14.10 8.03 -15.41
N ARG A 232 -14.29 7.96 -14.09
CA ARG A 232 -15.45 7.34 -13.43
C ARG A 232 -16.79 7.77 -14.04
N ARG A 233 -17.06 9.08 -14.13
CA ARG A 233 -18.34 9.60 -14.68
C ARG A 233 -18.55 9.19 -16.14
N PHE A 234 -17.48 9.18 -16.93
CA PHE A 234 -17.50 8.74 -18.32
C PHE A 234 -17.80 7.24 -18.45
N ASN A 235 -17.42 6.45 -17.45
CA ASN A 235 -17.71 5.01 -17.39
C ASN A 235 -19.14 4.73 -16.90
N GLU A 236 -19.66 5.52 -15.96
CA GLU A 236 -21.01 5.34 -15.38
C GLU A 236 -22.12 5.88 -16.28
N GLU A 237 -22.00 7.12 -16.75
CA GLU A 237 -23.04 7.77 -17.56
C GLU A 237 -22.86 7.52 -19.07
N GLY A 238 -21.68 7.02 -19.47
CA GLY A 238 -21.26 6.85 -20.85
C GLY A 238 -20.62 8.11 -21.44
N ARG A 239 -19.50 7.91 -22.14
CA ARG A 239 -18.65 8.99 -22.70
C ARG A 239 -19.42 10.01 -23.55
N VAL A 240 -20.30 9.53 -24.43
CA VAL A 240 -21.08 10.38 -25.34
C VAL A 240 -22.03 11.29 -24.54
N ASN A 241 -22.70 10.75 -23.52
CA ASN A 241 -23.62 11.51 -22.68
C ASN A 241 -22.87 12.58 -21.87
N VAL A 242 -21.72 12.23 -21.29
CA VAL A 242 -20.92 13.20 -20.52
C VAL A 242 -20.42 14.33 -21.43
N VAL A 243 -19.90 14.00 -22.61
CA VAL A 243 -19.47 15.01 -23.60
C VAL A 243 -20.64 15.88 -24.05
N TRP A 244 -21.80 15.29 -24.30
CA TRP A 244 -23.02 16.04 -24.65
C TRP A 244 -23.44 17.01 -23.54
N LYS A 245 -23.45 16.57 -22.27
CA LYS A 245 -23.77 17.42 -21.12
C LYS A 245 -22.78 18.58 -20.96
N MET A 246 -21.48 18.33 -21.16
CA MET A 246 -20.45 19.38 -21.14
C MET A 246 -20.64 20.40 -22.26
N LEU A 247 -20.86 19.92 -23.49
CA LEU A 247 -21.13 20.79 -24.64
C LEU A 247 -22.40 21.61 -24.47
N TYR A 248 -23.48 20.99 -23.97
CA TYR A 248 -24.73 21.69 -23.65
C TYR A 248 -24.47 22.79 -22.63
N GLY A 249 -23.74 22.48 -21.54
CA GLY A 249 -23.36 23.47 -20.53
C GLY A 249 -22.64 24.67 -21.11
N THR A 250 -21.61 24.43 -21.93
CA THR A 250 -20.84 25.50 -22.58
C THR A 250 -21.72 26.35 -23.52
N VAL A 251 -22.58 25.73 -24.34
CA VAL A 251 -23.46 26.45 -25.29
C VAL A 251 -24.59 27.20 -24.58
N ALA A 252 -25.17 26.60 -23.53
CA ALA A 252 -26.22 27.23 -22.73
C ALA A 252 -25.71 28.46 -21.99
N GLN A 253 -24.47 28.41 -21.46
CA GLN A 253 -23.80 29.54 -20.80
C GLN A 253 -23.53 30.73 -21.72
N ILE A 254 -23.37 30.49 -23.04
CA ILE A 254 -23.25 31.58 -24.03
C ILE A 254 -24.56 32.36 -24.15
N LYS A 255 -25.72 31.69 -23.97
CA LYS A 255 -27.06 32.29 -24.12
C LYS A 255 -27.64 32.82 -22.81
N ASN A 256 -27.37 32.15 -21.69
CA ASN A 256 -27.77 32.56 -20.36
C ASN A 256 -26.62 32.28 -19.37
N PRO A 257 -25.95 33.33 -18.84
CA PRO A 257 -24.80 33.17 -17.95
C PRO A 257 -25.13 32.47 -16.64
N ALA A 258 -26.39 32.52 -16.18
CA ALA A 258 -26.83 31.90 -14.94
C ALA A 258 -27.85 30.80 -15.23
N ILE A 259 -27.37 29.56 -15.38
CA ILE A 259 -28.24 28.39 -15.54
C ILE A 259 -28.77 28.00 -14.16
N THR A 260 -30.03 28.31 -13.89
CA THR A 260 -30.72 27.97 -12.64
C THR A 260 -31.47 26.64 -12.71
N GLU A 261 -31.82 26.16 -13.91
CA GLU A 261 -32.50 24.88 -14.13
C GLU A 261 -31.85 24.12 -15.29
N LEU A 262 -31.64 22.81 -15.11
CA LEU A 262 -31.05 21.93 -16.12
C LEU A 262 -32.13 21.05 -16.77
N PRO A 263 -32.05 20.78 -18.09
CA PRO A 263 -32.99 19.87 -18.77
C PRO A 263 -32.67 18.38 -18.50
N PHE A 264 -31.76 18.08 -17.58
CA PHE A 264 -31.34 16.73 -17.22
C PHE A 264 -30.99 16.66 -15.73
N ASP A 265 -31.10 15.45 -15.16
CA ASP A 265 -30.65 15.17 -13.81
C ASP A 265 -29.10 15.29 -13.73
N TYR A 266 -28.62 16.13 -12.83
CA TYR A 266 -27.21 16.41 -12.59
C TYR A 266 -26.90 16.21 -11.11
N LYS A 267 -26.39 15.02 -10.79
CA LYS A 267 -26.00 14.64 -9.44
C LYS A 267 -24.61 15.19 -9.12
N VAL A 268 -24.50 15.91 -8.00
CA VAL A 268 -23.26 16.48 -7.46
C VAL A 268 -22.85 15.65 -6.24
N GLY A 269 -21.57 15.26 -6.13
CA GLY A 269 -21.03 14.44 -5.04
C GLY A 269 -20.86 12.94 -5.38
N HIS A 270 -20.31 12.16 -4.44
CA HIS A 270 -20.03 10.74 -4.63
C HIS A 270 -21.31 9.88 -4.69
N PHE A 271 -21.42 9.07 -5.76
CA PHE A 271 -22.54 8.13 -5.98
C PHE A 271 -22.45 6.91 -5.06
N GLY A 272 -22.96 7.04 -3.83
CA GLY A 272 -23.39 5.91 -3.00
C GLY A 272 -24.90 5.71 -3.15
N ASN A 273 -25.35 4.47 -3.38
CA ASN A 273 -26.76 4.12 -3.26
C ASN A 273 -27.24 4.49 -1.85
N THR A 274 -28.01 5.58 -1.73
CA THR A 274 -28.73 5.96 -0.52
C THR A 274 -30.09 5.28 -0.55
N ASP A 275 -30.07 3.98 -0.29
CA ASP A 275 -31.21 3.26 0.27
C ASP A 275 -30.67 2.45 1.44
N GLN A 276 -30.61 3.06 2.62
CA GLN A 276 -30.74 2.35 3.89
C GLN A 276 -31.04 3.34 5.02
N GLN A 277 -32.14 3.06 5.69
CA GLN A 277 -32.63 3.70 6.91
C GLN A 277 -31.54 3.70 8.00
N THR A 278 -31.53 4.76 8.80
CA THR A 278 -30.77 4.84 10.05
C THR A 278 -31.15 3.72 11.02
N PRO A 279 -30.19 3.27 11.82
CA PRO A 279 -30.43 3.34 13.26
C PRO A 279 -29.32 4.09 13.98
N ASN A 280 -29.73 4.79 15.04
CA ASN A 280 -28.84 5.29 16.09
C ASN A 280 -28.00 4.14 16.65
N THR A 281 -26.74 4.08 16.24
CA THR A 281 -25.68 3.34 16.93
C THR A 281 -24.47 4.24 17.00
N THR A 282 -23.89 4.35 18.19
CA THR A 282 -22.61 5.01 18.48
C THR A 282 -21.62 4.79 17.34
N PRO A 283 -20.91 5.82 16.83
CA PRO A 283 -20.07 5.67 15.64
C PRO A 283 -18.94 4.69 15.91
N THR A 284 -19.08 3.46 15.41
CA THR A 284 -17.98 2.51 15.31
C THR A 284 -17.02 3.03 14.24
N PRO A 285 -15.70 3.08 14.49
CA PRO A 285 -14.74 3.53 13.49
C PRO A 285 -14.83 2.65 12.24
N LYS A 286 -15.21 3.24 11.10
CA LYS A 286 -15.25 2.55 9.81
C LYS A 286 -13.87 2.59 9.16
N ILE A 287 -13.44 1.46 8.62
CA ILE A 287 -12.22 1.40 7.79
C ILE A 287 -12.65 1.15 6.36
N LEU A 288 -12.61 2.18 5.53
CA LEU A 288 -13.06 2.09 4.15
C LEU A 288 -12.00 1.39 3.28
N ALA A 289 -12.42 0.35 2.57
CA ALA A 289 -11.61 -0.26 1.52
C ALA A 289 -12.32 -0.17 0.17
N GLN A 290 -11.55 0.08 -0.88
CA GLN A 290 -12.07 -0.02 -2.23
C GLN A 290 -12.20 -1.50 -2.61
N SER A 291 -13.43 -1.95 -2.88
CA SER A 291 -13.71 -3.32 -3.30
C SER A 291 -13.68 -3.47 -4.82
N TYR A 292 -13.21 -4.64 -5.27
CA TYR A 292 -13.21 -5.05 -6.65
C TYR A 292 -13.68 -6.51 -6.79
N LYS A 293 -14.47 -6.79 -7.82
CA LYS A 293 -14.78 -8.16 -8.26
C LYS A 293 -13.68 -8.66 -9.19
N VAL A 294 -13.17 -9.87 -8.96
CA VAL A 294 -12.26 -10.53 -9.91
C VAL A 294 -13.09 -11.02 -11.10
N ILE A 295 -12.71 -10.60 -12.30
CA ILE A 295 -13.34 -11.01 -13.57
C ILE A 295 -12.57 -12.19 -14.16
N ALA A 296 -11.23 -12.11 -14.14
CA ALA A 296 -10.35 -13.13 -14.66
C ALA A 296 -8.98 -13.05 -14.00
N HIS A 297 -8.29 -14.19 -13.96
CA HIS A 297 -6.90 -14.32 -13.53
C HIS A 297 -5.97 -14.24 -14.74
N THR A 298 -4.91 -13.45 -14.63
CA THR A 298 -3.91 -13.37 -15.71
C THR A 298 -2.89 -14.49 -15.57
N PRO A 299 -2.46 -15.11 -16.69
CA PRO A 299 -1.48 -16.18 -16.64
C PRO A 299 -0.11 -15.63 -16.27
N ARG A 300 0.63 -16.38 -15.45
CA ARG A 300 2.03 -16.08 -15.18
C ARG A 300 2.92 -16.31 -16.38
N VAL A 301 3.92 -15.45 -16.50
CA VAL A 301 4.93 -15.55 -17.57
C VAL A 301 6.17 -16.29 -17.08
N ILE A 302 6.53 -16.19 -15.79
CA ILE A 302 7.74 -16.84 -15.23
C ILE A 302 7.50 -17.48 -13.85
N PRO A 303 8.19 -18.59 -13.49
CA PRO A 303 8.01 -19.26 -12.19
C PRO A 303 8.39 -18.43 -10.96
N ALA A 304 9.34 -17.50 -11.10
CA ALA A 304 9.86 -16.68 -10.00
C ALA A 304 9.09 -15.37 -9.78
N GLU A 305 8.02 -15.14 -10.55
CA GLU A 305 7.18 -13.95 -10.45
C GLU A 305 6.69 -13.77 -8.99
N MET A 306 6.40 -12.55 -8.56
CA MET A 306 5.83 -12.25 -7.25
C MET A 306 4.34 -11.95 -7.37
N ALA A 307 3.60 -12.04 -6.28
CA ALA A 307 2.25 -11.49 -6.17
C ALA A 307 2.21 -10.05 -6.68
N SER A 308 1.17 -9.71 -7.43
CA SER A 308 1.11 -8.41 -8.12
C SER A 308 -0.34 -8.00 -8.37
N PRO A 309 -0.66 -6.70 -8.33
CA PRO A 309 -1.98 -6.19 -8.71
C PRO A 309 -2.40 -6.57 -10.14
N PHE A 310 -1.43 -6.89 -11.02
CA PHE A 310 -1.65 -7.28 -12.41
C PHE A 310 -2.11 -8.72 -12.60
N HIS A 311 -2.11 -9.53 -11.53
CA HIS A 311 -2.62 -10.90 -11.56
C HIS A 311 -4.13 -10.99 -11.79
N PHE A 312 -4.84 -9.87 -11.68
CA PHE A 312 -6.30 -9.84 -11.72
C PHE A 312 -6.82 -8.79 -12.69
N LEU A 313 -7.66 -9.23 -13.64
CA LEU A 313 -8.59 -8.35 -14.30
C LEU A 313 -9.78 -8.14 -13.36
N LYS A 314 -10.03 -6.90 -12.95
CA LYS A 314 -10.95 -6.60 -11.86
C LYS A 314 -11.88 -5.43 -12.19
N ARG A 315 -13.12 -5.49 -11.68
CA ARG A 315 -14.13 -4.42 -11.82
C ARG A 315 -14.38 -3.78 -10.45
N PRO A 316 -14.34 -2.45 -10.31
CA PRO A 316 -14.67 -1.80 -9.05
C PRO A 316 -16.12 -2.09 -8.64
N LEU A 317 -16.35 -2.28 -7.34
CA LEU A 317 -17.68 -2.46 -6.74
C LEU A 317 -18.10 -1.31 -5.82
N GLY A 318 -17.22 -0.33 -5.60
CA GLY A 318 -17.41 0.74 -4.62
C GLY A 318 -16.64 0.47 -3.33
N GLN A 319 -16.96 1.23 -2.28
CA GLN A 319 -16.33 1.10 -0.98
C GLN A 319 -17.13 0.23 -0.04
N VAL A 320 -16.43 -0.42 0.88
CA VAL A 320 -16.99 -1.27 1.91
C VAL A 320 -16.38 -0.92 3.26
N ASP A 321 -17.14 -1.12 4.33
CA ASP A 321 -16.58 -1.15 5.68
C ASP A 321 -15.76 -2.43 5.85
N PHE A 322 -14.45 -2.28 5.72
CA PHE A 322 -13.51 -3.37 5.73
C PHE A 322 -13.28 -3.93 7.14
N LEU A 323 -13.49 -3.13 8.19
CA LEU A 323 -13.42 -3.62 9.56
C LEU A 323 -14.54 -4.62 9.81
N ASP A 324 -15.79 -4.22 9.54
CA ASP A 324 -16.96 -5.08 9.67
C ASP A 324 -16.80 -6.37 8.84
N LEU A 325 -16.31 -6.22 7.62
CA LEU A 325 -16.08 -7.32 6.70
C LEU A 325 -14.96 -8.27 7.20
N MET A 326 -13.89 -7.76 7.81
CA MET A 326 -12.86 -8.60 8.45
C MET A 326 -13.35 -9.29 9.73
N ILE A 327 -14.25 -8.66 10.50
CA ILE A 327 -14.87 -9.28 11.69
C ILE A 327 -15.73 -10.48 11.27
N HIS A 328 -16.57 -10.32 10.25
CA HIS A 328 -17.53 -11.36 9.83
C HIS A 328 -16.95 -12.38 8.83
N HIS A 329 -15.96 -11.98 8.02
CA HIS A 329 -15.42 -12.80 6.93
C HIS A 329 -13.89 -12.94 6.94
N GLY A 330 -13.21 -12.59 8.03
CA GLY A 330 -11.74 -12.64 8.15
C GLY A 330 -11.12 -13.99 7.80
N ARG A 331 -11.84 -15.10 8.02
CA ARG A 331 -11.41 -16.45 7.61
C ARG A 331 -11.17 -16.59 6.10
N ARG A 332 -11.89 -15.82 5.27
CA ARG A 332 -11.79 -15.86 3.80
C ARG A 332 -10.87 -14.79 3.24
N ILE A 333 -10.37 -13.89 4.09
CA ILE A 333 -9.72 -12.66 3.65
C ILE A 333 -8.31 -12.60 4.16
N SER A 334 -7.36 -12.56 3.22
CA SER A 334 -5.94 -12.59 3.54
C SER A 334 -5.17 -11.46 2.84
N PRO A 335 -4.14 -10.91 3.48
CA PRO A 335 -3.23 -9.96 2.83
C PRO A 335 -2.49 -10.65 1.68
N TYR A 336 -2.49 -10.03 0.49
CA TYR A 336 -1.92 -10.59 -0.73
C TYR A 336 -0.63 -9.89 -1.14
N CYS A 337 -0.71 -8.63 -1.58
CA CYS A 337 0.45 -7.90 -2.09
C CYS A 337 0.30 -6.38 -1.93
N LEU A 338 1.44 -5.70 -1.90
CA LEU A 338 1.55 -4.25 -1.88
C LEU A 338 1.25 -3.66 -3.27
N ASP A 339 0.43 -2.61 -3.31
CA ASP A 339 0.27 -1.73 -4.46
C ASP A 339 0.86 -0.36 -4.11
N ASP A 340 2.19 -0.28 -4.18
CA ASP A 340 2.93 0.88 -3.70
C ASP A 340 2.58 2.17 -4.47
N LYS A 341 2.24 2.04 -5.77
CA LYS A 341 1.78 3.18 -6.58
C LYS A 341 0.50 3.81 -6.04
N ARG A 342 -0.37 3.01 -5.41
CA ARG A 342 -1.62 3.44 -4.80
C ARG A 342 -1.54 3.52 -3.28
N ARG A 343 -0.37 3.25 -2.70
CA ARG A 343 -0.08 3.34 -1.27
C ARG A 343 -1.05 2.51 -0.43
N CYS A 344 -1.38 1.31 -0.93
CA CYS A 344 -2.36 0.42 -0.31
C CYS A 344 -1.92 -1.04 -0.34
N MET A 345 -2.42 -1.80 0.63
CA MET A 345 -2.29 -3.25 0.69
C MET A 345 -3.51 -3.88 0.03
N LEU A 346 -3.27 -4.80 -0.90
CA LEU A 346 -4.34 -5.60 -1.48
C LEU A 346 -4.60 -6.82 -0.60
N PHE A 347 -5.86 -6.97 -0.19
CA PHE A 347 -6.40 -8.18 0.40
C PHE A 347 -7.19 -8.93 -0.65
N ILE A 348 -7.18 -10.25 -0.60
CA ILE A 348 -8.02 -11.09 -1.43
C ILE A 348 -9.08 -11.79 -0.58
N GLU A 349 -10.26 -12.00 -1.16
CA GLU A 349 -11.28 -12.90 -0.61
C GLU A 349 -11.37 -14.16 -1.44
N THR A 350 -11.47 -15.30 -0.77
CA THR A 350 -11.71 -16.60 -1.39
C THR A 350 -13.16 -17.05 -1.23
N GLU A 351 -13.55 -18.07 -2.01
CA GLU A 351 -14.81 -18.79 -1.79
C GLU A 351 -14.81 -19.47 -0.42
N GLU A 352 -16.01 -19.71 0.10
CA GLU A 352 -16.19 -20.44 1.35
C GLU A 352 -15.73 -21.90 1.20
N GLY A 353 -15.02 -22.40 2.21
CA GLY A 353 -14.51 -23.79 2.23
C GLY A 353 -13.12 -23.97 1.61
N ILE A 354 -12.54 -22.96 0.96
CA ILE A 354 -11.15 -23.02 0.48
C ILE A 354 -10.17 -22.88 1.65
N ASP A 355 -9.32 -23.88 1.83
CA ASP A 355 -8.16 -23.81 2.72
C ASP A 355 -6.90 -23.44 1.93
N LEU A 356 -6.47 -22.20 2.06
CA LEU A 356 -5.31 -21.66 1.37
C LEU A 356 -4.00 -22.37 1.72
N LEU A 357 -3.91 -23.03 2.88
CA LEU A 357 -2.69 -23.74 3.29
C LEU A 357 -2.50 -25.07 2.57
N ASN A 358 -3.60 -25.72 2.22
CA ASN A 358 -3.63 -27.03 1.59
C ASN A 358 -3.92 -26.98 0.09
N ALA A 359 -4.39 -25.83 -0.42
CA ALA A 359 -4.73 -25.67 -1.84
C ALA A 359 -3.51 -25.68 -2.78
N ASP A 360 -2.37 -25.12 -2.36
CA ASP A 360 -1.13 -25.10 -3.13
C ASP A 360 0.11 -25.11 -2.21
N PRO A 361 1.25 -25.70 -2.62
CA PRO A 361 2.52 -25.61 -1.88
C PRO A 361 3.02 -24.18 -1.59
N PHE A 362 2.56 -23.19 -2.35
CA PHE A 362 2.88 -21.78 -2.17
C PHE A 362 1.63 -20.96 -1.84
N PHE A 363 1.64 -20.30 -0.69
CA PHE A 363 0.49 -19.55 -0.17
C PHE A 363 0.00 -18.49 -1.16
N TYR A 364 0.93 -17.75 -1.77
CA TYR A 364 0.58 -16.71 -2.74
C TYR A 364 -0.05 -17.26 -4.05
N GLU A 365 0.25 -18.52 -4.42
CA GLU A 365 -0.37 -19.17 -5.60
C GLU A 365 -1.79 -19.59 -5.28
N ALA A 366 -2.01 -20.24 -4.12
CA ALA A 366 -3.34 -20.54 -3.61
C ALA A 366 -4.21 -19.28 -3.52
N GLN A 367 -3.65 -18.18 -2.99
CA GLN A 367 -4.32 -16.89 -2.94
C GLN A 367 -4.72 -16.41 -4.34
N ARG A 368 -3.80 -16.41 -5.31
CA ARG A 368 -4.09 -15.97 -6.68
C ARG A 368 -5.23 -16.79 -7.28
N ASP A 369 -5.11 -18.12 -7.26
CA ASP A 369 -5.98 -19.00 -8.03
C ASP A 369 -7.40 -19.07 -7.49
N HIS A 370 -7.59 -18.79 -6.19
CA HIS A 370 -8.89 -18.82 -5.53
C HIS A 370 -9.49 -17.44 -5.22
N ALA A 371 -8.85 -16.34 -5.63
CA ALA A 371 -9.36 -14.99 -5.38
C ALA A 371 -10.64 -14.70 -6.18
N ILE A 372 -11.72 -14.32 -5.48
CA ILE A 372 -13.00 -13.89 -6.05
C ILE A 372 -13.26 -12.38 -5.92
N ARG A 373 -12.70 -11.76 -4.87
CA ARG A 373 -12.75 -10.31 -4.65
C ARG A 373 -11.41 -9.80 -4.14
N ILE A 374 -11.17 -8.51 -4.36
CA ILE A 374 -9.97 -7.81 -3.91
C ILE A 374 -10.41 -6.55 -3.17
N TYR A 375 -9.76 -6.29 -2.04
CA TYR A 375 -9.96 -5.07 -1.26
C TYR A 375 -8.64 -4.30 -1.21
N ALA A 376 -8.66 -3.03 -1.62
CA ALA A 376 -7.51 -2.14 -1.51
C ALA A 376 -7.66 -1.30 -0.24
N VAL A 377 -6.78 -1.56 0.74
CA VAL A 377 -6.78 -0.91 2.05
C VAL A 377 -5.58 0.04 2.13
N PRO A 378 -5.76 1.34 2.36
CA PRO A 378 -4.65 2.29 2.45
C PRO A 378 -3.65 1.90 3.54
N TYR A 379 -2.36 2.15 3.33
CA TYR A 379 -1.32 1.83 4.32
C TYR A 379 -1.57 2.50 5.68
N GLY A 380 -2.01 3.76 5.67
CA GLY A 380 -2.31 4.53 6.89
C GLY A 380 -3.44 3.92 7.74
N SER A 381 -4.30 3.08 7.16
CA SER A 381 -5.40 2.43 7.87
C SER A 381 -5.05 1.06 8.43
N LEU A 382 -3.92 0.45 8.03
CA LEU A 382 -3.58 -0.93 8.40
C LEU A 382 -3.30 -1.10 9.88
N GLY A 383 -2.60 -0.13 10.49
CA GLY A 383 -2.31 -0.15 11.93
C GLY A 383 -3.58 -0.12 12.75
N LEU A 384 -4.45 0.86 12.47
CA LEU A 384 -5.75 0.98 13.12
C LEU A 384 -6.63 -0.28 12.92
N LEU A 385 -6.66 -0.85 11.70
CA LEU A 385 -7.37 -2.09 11.42
C LEU A 385 -6.86 -3.24 12.30
N ALA A 386 -5.54 -3.40 12.38
CA ALA A 386 -4.93 -4.45 13.19
C ALA A 386 -5.20 -4.25 14.70
N ASP A 387 -5.25 -3.01 15.17
CA ASP A 387 -5.56 -2.65 16.56
C ASP A 387 -7.03 -2.93 16.92
N LEU A 388 -7.96 -2.52 16.05
CA LEU A 388 -9.39 -2.73 16.26
C LEU A 388 -9.79 -4.21 16.16
N LEU A 389 -9.18 -4.98 15.26
CA LEU A 389 -9.39 -6.43 15.20
C LEU A 389 -8.79 -7.17 16.39
N ALA A 390 -7.77 -6.59 17.04
CA ALA A 390 -7.21 -7.15 18.26
C ALA A 390 -8.07 -6.84 19.50
N ASN A 391 -8.73 -5.68 19.53
CA ASN A 391 -9.57 -5.22 20.63
C ASN A 391 -10.92 -4.71 20.11
N PRO A 392 -11.88 -5.59 19.77
CA PRO A 392 -13.15 -5.16 19.20
C PRO A 392 -13.96 -4.30 20.20
N PRO A 393 -14.63 -3.22 19.75
CA PRO A 393 -15.28 -2.23 20.61
C PRO A 393 -16.50 -2.72 21.41
N SER A 394 -16.85 -4.01 21.33
CA SER A 394 -17.92 -4.63 22.13
C SER A 394 -17.49 -5.08 23.54
N GLN A 395 -16.21 -4.97 23.91
CA GLN A 395 -15.73 -5.41 25.24
C GLN A 395 -15.55 -4.28 26.28
N GLN A 396 -15.83 -3.02 25.95
CA GLN A 396 -15.71 -1.89 26.91
C GLN A 396 -16.96 -1.64 27.77
N HIS A 397 -18.02 -2.44 27.64
CA HIS A 397 -19.25 -2.32 28.46
C HIS A 397 -19.60 -3.54 29.31
N GLN A 398 -18.68 -4.50 29.46
CA GLN A 398 -18.87 -5.68 30.33
C GLN A 398 -17.62 -6.04 31.17
N GLN A 399 -16.79 -5.06 31.55
CA GLN A 399 -15.62 -5.30 32.42
C GLN A 399 -15.77 -4.73 33.85
N GLU A 400 -16.94 -4.25 34.26
CA GLU A 400 -17.18 -3.84 35.65
C GLU A 400 -18.09 -4.79 36.46
N GLN A 401 -18.64 -5.86 35.86
CA GLN A 401 -19.43 -6.86 36.59
C GLN A 401 -19.28 -8.25 35.97
N GLU A 402 -18.12 -8.87 36.12
CA GLU A 402 -17.93 -10.35 36.08
C GLU A 402 -16.44 -10.67 36.32
N GLN A 403 -15.93 -10.21 37.46
CA GLN A 403 -14.86 -10.96 38.13
C GLN A 403 -15.54 -12.15 38.82
N GLU A 404 -15.01 -13.35 38.58
CA GLU A 404 -15.49 -14.65 39.10
C GLU A 404 -16.65 -15.31 38.35
N GLN A 405 -16.41 -15.73 37.10
CA GLN A 405 -16.81 -17.04 36.51
C GLN A 405 -16.98 -16.92 34.99
N GLN A 406 -15.88 -17.12 34.22
CA GLN A 406 -15.87 -17.95 33.00
C GLN A 406 -14.52 -17.83 32.28
N GLN A 407 -13.66 -18.82 32.53
CA GLN A 407 -12.69 -19.26 31.53
C GLN A 407 -13.47 -19.83 30.34
N GLN A 408 -13.66 -19.07 29.27
CA GLN A 408 -13.87 -19.51 27.87
C GLN A 408 -14.59 -18.39 27.09
N GLN A 409 -13.83 -17.43 26.53
CA GLN A 409 -14.07 -16.69 25.28
C GLN A 409 -13.24 -15.40 25.28
N SER A 410 -11.96 -15.52 24.97
CA SER A 410 -11.08 -14.37 24.64
C SER A 410 -10.68 -14.46 23.17
N HIS A 411 -10.83 -13.37 22.40
CA HIS A 411 -10.49 -13.31 20.98
C HIS A 411 -8.98 -13.56 20.68
N PRO A 412 -8.62 -13.98 19.44
CA PRO A 412 -7.44 -14.82 19.19
C PRO A 412 -6.07 -14.13 19.03
N THR A 413 -6.01 -12.81 18.87
CA THR A 413 -4.81 -12.15 18.28
C THR A 413 -3.67 -11.91 19.26
N HIS A 414 -3.94 -11.76 20.55
CA HIS A 414 -2.91 -11.37 21.53
C HIS A 414 -2.00 -12.52 22.00
N LYS A 415 -2.27 -13.77 21.57
CA LYS A 415 -1.54 -14.97 22.00
C LYS A 415 -0.62 -15.60 20.94
N VAL A 416 -0.70 -15.18 19.68
CA VAL A 416 0.03 -15.87 18.59
C VAL A 416 1.35 -15.19 18.28
N LYS A 417 2.43 -15.96 18.27
CA LYS A 417 3.78 -15.47 18.01
C LYS A 417 4.21 -15.78 16.56
N PRO A 418 4.49 -14.77 15.72
CA PRO A 418 5.06 -14.99 14.40
C PRO A 418 6.51 -15.50 14.51
N VAL A 419 6.83 -16.50 13.69
CA VAL A 419 8.18 -17.07 13.54
C VAL A 419 8.60 -16.93 12.08
N PHE A 420 9.65 -16.16 11.80
CA PHE A 420 10.13 -15.97 10.44
C PHE A 420 11.23 -16.97 10.10
N LEU A 421 11.01 -17.81 9.10
CA LEU A 421 12.01 -18.73 8.58
C LEU A 421 12.75 -18.10 7.39
N HIS A 422 13.97 -17.65 7.67
CA HIS A 422 14.95 -17.22 6.67
C HIS A 422 15.72 -18.41 6.12
N SER A 423 16.22 -18.32 4.88
CA SER A 423 16.94 -19.44 4.29
C SER A 423 17.89 -19.04 3.16
N THR A 424 18.86 -19.90 2.83
CA THR A 424 19.73 -19.70 1.66
C THR A 424 19.08 -20.06 0.32
N GLY A 425 17.84 -20.56 0.35
CA GLY A 425 17.11 -21.04 -0.82
C GLY A 425 17.52 -22.46 -1.23
N ARG A 426 16.55 -23.30 -1.62
CA ARG A 426 16.75 -24.72 -1.98
C ARG A 426 17.52 -25.54 -0.94
N CYS A 427 17.47 -25.13 0.32
CA CYS A 427 18.09 -25.79 1.48
C CYS A 427 17.11 -26.64 2.31
N GLY A 428 15.93 -26.97 1.77
CA GLY A 428 14.93 -27.77 2.48
C GLY A 428 13.95 -26.98 3.35
N SER A 429 13.79 -25.68 3.11
CA SER A 429 12.83 -24.83 3.86
C SER A 429 11.38 -25.30 3.76
N THR A 430 10.97 -25.85 2.60
CA THR A 430 9.65 -26.49 2.45
C THR A 430 9.51 -27.75 3.32
N LEU A 431 10.58 -28.55 3.45
CA LEU A 431 10.57 -29.73 4.32
C LEU A 431 10.43 -29.32 5.79
N LEU A 432 11.23 -28.34 6.24
CA LEU A 432 11.11 -27.84 7.61
C LEU A 432 9.72 -27.23 7.87
N SER A 433 9.18 -26.48 6.92
CA SER A 433 7.82 -25.92 6.99
C SER A 433 6.76 -27.03 7.18
N GLN A 434 6.82 -28.12 6.42
CA GLN A 434 5.93 -29.28 6.56
C GLN A 434 6.10 -30.01 7.90
N LEU A 435 7.34 -30.16 8.37
CA LEU A 435 7.62 -30.78 9.66
C LEU A 435 7.10 -29.93 10.82
N MET A 436 7.30 -28.62 10.77
CA MET A 436 6.79 -27.69 11.77
C MET A 436 5.26 -27.64 11.77
N ASP A 437 4.62 -27.71 10.61
CA ASP A 437 3.16 -27.76 10.49
C ASP A 437 2.55 -29.05 11.11
N SER A 438 3.34 -30.12 11.21
CA SER A 438 2.94 -31.35 11.94
C SER A 438 2.96 -31.20 13.47
N VAL A 439 3.56 -30.14 14.00
CA VAL A 439 3.62 -29.86 15.43
C VAL A 439 2.33 -29.19 15.88
N LYS A 440 1.70 -29.74 16.93
CA LYS A 440 0.43 -29.22 17.46
C LYS A 440 0.54 -27.73 17.82
N GLY A 441 -0.37 -26.92 17.28
CA GLY A 441 -0.45 -25.49 17.56
C GLY A 441 0.52 -24.64 16.73
N VAL A 442 1.24 -25.22 15.77
CA VAL A 442 2.03 -24.50 14.77
C VAL A 442 1.27 -24.50 13.44
N ILE A 443 1.29 -23.35 12.75
CA ILE A 443 0.85 -23.25 11.35
C ILE A 443 2.03 -22.77 10.54
N SER A 444 2.30 -23.40 9.39
CA SER A 444 3.30 -22.90 8.46
C SER A 444 2.71 -22.36 7.16
N ILE A 445 3.19 -21.19 6.75
CA ILE A 445 2.83 -20.57 5.46
C ILE A 445 4.09 -20.33 4.63
N SER A 446 3.97 -20.51 3.32
CA SER A 446 5.07 -20.34 2.37
C SER A 446 4.95 -19.08 1.52
N GLU A 447 5.94 -18.20 1.67
CA GLU A 447 6.26 -17.08 0.77
C GLU A 447 5.13 -16.04 0.57
N PRO A 448 4.57 -15.45 1.64
CA PRO A 448 3.74 -14.26 1.51
C PRO A 448 4.54 -13.11 0.88
N ASP A 449 4.17 -12.73 -0.35
CA ASP A 449 5.04 -11.93 -1.20
C ASP A 449 5.14 -10.45 -0.81
N PHE A 450 4.22 -9.94 0.02
CA PHE A 450 4.32 -8.57 0.53
C PHE A 450 5.61 -8.30 1.34
N TYR A 451 6.20 -9.33 1.98
CA TYR A 451 7.53 -9.19 2.59
C TYR A 451 8.65 -9.03 1.55
N SER A 452 8.59 -9.81 0.46
CA SER A 452 9.57 -9.72 -0.63
C SER A 452 9.48 -8.37 -1.35
N GLN A 453 8.26 -7.86 -1.55
CA GLN A 453 8.01 -6.56 -2.14
C GLN A 453 8.53 -5.41 -1.26
N ALA A 454 8.25 -5.44 0.05
CA ALA A 454 8.75 -4.43 0.98
C ALA A 454 10.28 -4.38 1.01
N MET A 455 10.96 -5.53 0.99
CA MET A 455 12.42 -5.58 0.90
C MET A 455 12.94 -4.89 -0.37
N ILE A 456 12.33 -5.17 -1.53
CA ILE A 456 12.74 -4.56 -2.80
C ILE A 456 12.56 -3.04 -2.75
N LEU A 457 11.39 -2.58 -2.28
CA LEU A 457 11.10 -1.15 -2.14
C LEU A 457 12.11 -0.44 -1.22
N SER A 458 12.41 -1.03 -0.08
CA SER A 458 13.38 -0.52 0.90
C SER A 458 14.81 -0.46 0.35
N ASN A 459 15.22 -1.43 -0.48
CA ASN A 459 16.54 -1.42 -1.11
C ASN A 459 16.65 -0.42 -2.28
N THR A 460 15.52 -0.01 -2.86
CA THR A 460 15.47 1.04 -3.89
C THR A 460 15.28 2.44 -3.32
N GLU A 461 14.59 2.58 -2.17
CA GLU A 461 14.15 3.83 -1.56
C GLU A 461 14.38 3.79 -0.03
N SER A 462 15.61 4.05 0.42
CA SER A 462 16.02 3.88 1.84
C SER A 462 15.25 4.74 2.84
N ASP A 463 14.69 5.87 2.42
CA ASP A 463 14.02 6.83 3.31
C ASP A 463 12.64 6.33 3.78
N ARG A 464 12.22 5.15 3.34
CA ARG A 464 10.90 4.56 3.62
C ARG A 464 10.91 3.37 4.57
N ASP A 465 12.06 3.07 5.17
CA ASP A 465 12.21 1.92 6.07
C ASP A 465 11.24 1.96 7.26
N GLU A 466 11.02 3.12 7.89
CA GLU A 466 10.11 3.24 9.03
C GLU A 466 8.65 3.02 8.66
N GLU A 467 8.22 3.56 7.52
CA GLU A 467 6.90 3.27 6.99
C GLU A 467 6.74 1.77 6.69
N LEU A 468 7.70 1.19 5.95
CA LEU A 468 7.61 -0.20 5.52
C LEU A 468 7.62 -1.15 6.72
N LYS A 469 8.35 -0.83 7.80
CA LYS A 469 8.26 -1.53 9.09
C LYS A 469 6.84 -1.50 9.66
N GLN A 470 6.19 -0.33 9.69
CA GLN A 470 4.83 -0.20 10.20
C GLN A 470 3.82 -0.98 9.35
N VAL A 471 3.95 -0.91 8.02
CA VAL A 471 3.13 -1.67 7.06
C VAL A 471 3.32 -3.17 7.28
N LEU A 472 4.57 -3.66 7.33
CA LEU A 472 4.84 -5.08 7.53
C LEU A 472 4.37 -5.59 8.89
N ASN A 473 4.54 -4.81 9.96
CA ASN A 473 4.02 -5.17 11.28
C ASN A 473 2.49 -5.33 11.24
N SER A 474 1.80 -4.34 10.68
CA SER A 474 0.34 -4.37 10.53
C SER A 474 -0.12 -5.55 9.67
N CYS A 475 0.50 -5.77 8.50
CA CYS A 475 0.21 -6.91 7.63
C CYS A 475 0.48 -8.26 8.31
N THR A 476 1.53 -8.38 9.13
CA THR A 476 1.84 -9.61 9.88
C THR A 476 0.75 -9.92 10.90
N ARG A 477 0.26 -8.88 11.60
CA ARG A 477 -0.85 -9.01 12.56
C ARG A 477 -2.15 -9.40 11.86
N LEU A 478 -2.45 -8.78 10.72
CA LEU A 478 -3.65 -9.08 9.92
C LEU A 478 -3.60 -10.47 9.28
N LEU A 479 -2.43 -10.89 8.82
CA LEU A 479 -2.21 -12.26 8.35
C LEU A 479 -2.40 -13.27 9.48
N SER A 480 -1.86 -12.97 10.68
CA SER A 480 -2.06 -13.82 11.84
C SER A 480 -3.52 -13.88 12.27
N TYR A 481 -4.24 -12.76 12.24
CA TYR A 481 -5.69 -12.73 12.46
C TYR A 481 -6.42 -13.68 11.50
N HIS A 482 -6.16 -13.58 10.20
CA HIS A 482 -6.74 -14.47 9.19
C HIS A 482 -6.48 -15.95 9.51
N LEU A 483 -5.22 -16.31 9.78
CA LEU A 483 -4.85 -17.69 10.10
C LEU A 483 -5.53 -18.20 11.37
N SER A 484 -5.62 -17.37 12.41
CA SER A 484 -6.28 -17.72 13.67
C SER A 484 -7.81 -17.82 13.54
N CYS A 485 -8.43 -17.12 12.58
CA CYS A 485 -9.83 -17.34 12.23
C CYS A 485 -10.06 -18.75 11.65
N THR A 486 -9.11 -19.27 10.89
CA THR A 486 -9.16 -20.62 10.29
C THR A 486 -8.76 -21.70 11.29
N HIS A 487 -7.76 -21.42 12.13
CA HIS A 487 -7.11 -22.38 13.03
C HIS A 487 -7.01 -21.81 14.45
N LYS A 488 -8.12 -21.86 15.20
CA LYS A 488 -8.25 -21.20 16.51
C LYS A 488 -7.27 -21.63 17.61
N ASN A 489 -6.65 -22.81 17.46
CA ASN A 489 -5.74 -23.38 18.44
C ASN A 489 -4.26 -23.12 18.13
N SER A 490 -3.95 -22.30 17.12
CA SER A 490 -2.57 -21.95 16.82
C SER A 490 -1.97 -21.04 17.88
N THR A 491 -0.70 -21.28 18.18
CA THR A 491 0.13 -20.50 19.11
C THR A 491 1.33 -19.91 18.40
N LEU A 492 1.81 -20.57 17.33
CA LEU A 492 2.90 -20.11 16.48
C LEU A 492 2.48 -20.08 15.01
N HIS A 493 2.84 -19.00 14.32
CA HIS A 493 2.70 -18.90 12.86
C HIS A 493 4.09 -18.83 12.24
N LEU A 494 4.54 -19.93 11.62
CA LEU A 494 5.80 -20.03 10.91
C LEU A 494 5.67 -19.49 9.48
N ILE A 495 6.23 -18.30 9.25
CA ILE A 495 6.24 -17.59 7.98
C ILE A 495 7.56 -17.91 7.26
N LYS A 496 7.52 -18.82 6.29
CA LYS A 496 8.67 -19.11 5.42
C LYS A 496 8.84 -17.99 4.39
N LEU A 497 9.96 -17.30 4.44
CA LEU A 497 10.29 -16.20 3.55
C LEU A 497 11.03 -16.70 2.30
N ARG A 498 10.95 -15.92 1.20
CA ARG A 498 11.86 -16.12 0.06
C ARG A 498 13.30 -15.87 0.51
N SER A 499 14.27 -16.60 -0.04
CA SER A 499 15.66 -16.59 0.45
C SER A 499 16.29 -15.19 0.49
N TRP A 500 16.00 -14.36 -0.51
CA TRP A 500 16.54 -13.01 -0.63
C TRP A 500 15.91 -12.01 0.35
N THR A 501 14.84 -12.36 1.06
CA THR A 501 14.21 -11.46 2.05
C THR A 501 15.15 -11.15 3.21
N ILE A 502 16.20 -11.97 3.42
CA ILE A 502 17.24 -11.75 4.45
C ILE A 502 17.90 -10.37 4.35
N PHE A 503 18.04 -9.81 3.14
CA PHE A 503 18.62 -8.47 2.96
C PHE A 503 17.70 -7.35 3.47
N GLY A 504 16.41 -7.64 3.64
CA GLY A 504 15.41 -6.75 4.24
C GLY A 504 15.06 -7.11 5.69
N ALA A 505 15.85 -7.97 6.37
CA ALA A 505 15.54 -8.41 7.73
C ALA A 505 15.39 -7.25 8.73
N ARG A 506 16.04 -6.10 8.47
CA ARG A 506 15.87 -4.85 9.24
C ARG A 506 14.44 -4.33 9.30
N LEU A 507 13.58 -4.72 8.36
CA LEU A 507 12.17 -4.30 8.30
C LEU A 507 11.24 -5.17 9.15
N LEU A 508 11.70 -6.34 9.59
CA LEU A 508 10.92 -7.26 10.43
C LEU A 508 11.01 -6.85 11.90
N GLU A 509 10.17 -7.41 12.76
CA GLU A 509 10.18 -7.12 14.21
C GLU A 509 11.38 -7.80 14.89
N TRP A 510 12.26 -7.04 15.54
CA TRP A 510 13.49 -7.55 16.17
C TRP A 510 13.29 -7.94 17.64
N GLN A 511 12.18 -7.53 18.25
CA GLN A 511 11.92 -7.81 19.66
C GLN A 511 11.52 -9.27 19.84
N GLN A 512 12.39 -10.06 20.48
CA GLN A 512 12.22 -11.51 20.68
C GLN A 512 10.92 -11.94 21.37
N HIS A 513 10.34 -11.08 22.21
CA HIS A 513 9.07 -11.36 22.87
C HIS A 513 7.88 -11.22 21.92
N LYS A 514 8.03 -10.44 20.83
CA LYS A 514 7.01 -10.22 19.79
C LYS A 514 7.17 -11.17 18.59
N ALA A 515 8.39 -11.47 18.17
CA ALA A 515 8.66 -12.35 17.03
C ALA A 515 9.90 -13.22 17.27
N ARG A 516 9.99 -14.36 16.56
CA ARG A 516 11.20 -15.21 16.53
C ARG A 516 11.71 -15.36 15.10
N HIS A 517 13.01 -15.57 14.94
CA HIS A 517 13.63 -15.80 13.63
C HIS A 517 14.43 -17.09 13.63
N LEU A 518 14.30 -17.86 12.56
CA LEU A 518 15.09 -19.06 12.30
C LEU A 518 15.87 -18.85 11.01
N PHE A 519 17.06 -19.43 10.92
CA PHE A 519 17.83 -19.45 9.68
C PHE A 519 18.17 -20.87 9.26
N LEU A 520 17.69 -21.30 8.08
CA LEU A 520 17.97 -22.62 7.53
C LEU A 520 18.95 -22.55 6.35
N TYR A 521 20.00 -23.36 6.42
CA TYR A 521 20.97 -23.51 5.35
C TYR A 521 21.32 -24.97 5.09
N ARG A 522 21.95 -25.21 3.95
CA ARG A 522 22.42 -26.53 3.49
C ARG A 522 23.81 -26.35 2.90
N GLN A 523 24.62 -27.42 2.91
CA GLN A 523 25.91 -27.44 2.24
C GLN A 523 25.83 -26.88 0.79
N PRO A 524 26.83 -26.09 0.35
CA PRO A 524 26.73 -25.31 -0.88
C PRO A 524 26.61 -26.16 -2.13
N LEU A 525 27.44 -27.21 -2.28
CA LEU A 525 27.44 -28.06 -3.48
C LEU A 525 26.08 -28.75 -3.74
N PRO A 526 25.46 -29.44 -2.75
CA PRO A 526 24.11 -29.96 -2.92
C PRO A 526 23.05 -28.90 -3.21
N THR A 527 23.19 -27.69 -2.63
CA THR A 527 22.25 -26.58 -2.83
C THR A 527 22.33 -26.03 -4.26
N ILE A 528 23.54 -25.77 -4.75
CA ILE A 528 23.79 -25.30 -6.13
C ILE A 528 23.29 -26.34 -7.13
N ASN A 529 23.59 -27.63 -6.90
CA ASN A 529 23.09 -28.70 -7.77
C ASN A 529 21.54 -28.74 -7.76
N SER A 530 20.91 -28.53 -6.60
CA SER A 530 19.46 -28.47 -6.46
C SER A 530 18.86 -27.31 -7.27
N PHE A 531 19.45 -26.11 -7.20
CA PHE A 531 19.03 -24.98 -8.04
C PHE A 531 19.13 -25.30 -9.53
N LEU A 532 20.28 -25.81 -9.99
CA LEU A 532 20.46 -26.17 -11.40
C LEU A 532 19.41 -27.18 -11.89
N ASN A 533 19.06 -28.17 -11.06
CA ASN A 533 18.04 -29.17 -11.39
C ASN A 533 16.62 -28.61 -11.47
N ALA A 534 16.34 -27.50 -10.79
CA ALA A 534 15.04 -26.84 -10.89
C ALA A 534 14.85 -26.25 -12.30
N TYR A 535 15.90 -25.64 -12.84
CA TYR A 535 15.82 -24.83 -14.07
C TYR A 535 16.23 -25.60 -15.33
N PHE A 536 17.10 -26.60 -15.22
CA PHE A 536 17.69 -27.28 -16.37
C PHE A 536 17.56 -28.81 -16.27
N SER A 537 17.34 -29.49 -17.41
CA SER A 537 17.66 -30.92 -17.51
C SER A 537 19.15 -31.11 -17.78
N LYS A 538 19.70 -32.31 -17.55
CA LYS A 538 21.10 -32.63 -17.82
C LYS A 538 21.54 -32.33 -19.25
N ARG A 539 20.73 -32.73 -20.24
CA ARG A 539 21.01 -32.44 -21.66
C ARG A 539 20.96 -30.93 -21.95
N GLN A 540 19.96 -30.22 -21.42
CA GLN A 540 19.86 -28.76 -21.58
C GLN A 540 21.05 -28.06 -20.94
N TYR A 541 21.37 -28.37 -19.69
CA TYR A 541 22.47 -27.72 -18.98
C TYR A 541 23.83 -27.95 -19.66
N GLN A 542 24.09 -29.17 -20.13
CA GLN A 542 25.31 -29.49 -20.88
C GLN A 542 25.39 -28.72 -22.20
N PHE A 543 24.28 -28.63 -22.94
CA PHE A 543 24.20 -27.84 -24.16
C PHE A 543 24.46 -26.35 -23.89
N TRP A 544 23.75 -25.77 -22.93
CA TRP A 544 23.87 -24.36 -22.55
C TRP A 544 25.31 -24.02 -22.15
N ARG A 545 25.94 -24.85 -21.32
CA ARG A 545 27.35 -24.68 -20.94
C ARG A 545 28.31 -24.83 -22.12
N ARG A 546 28.10 -25.81 -23.01
CA ARG A 546 28.98 -26.06 -24.16
C ARG A 546 29.10 -24.82 -25.05
N PHE A 547 28.01 -24.06 -25.18
CA PHE A 547 27.91 -22.85 -25.99
C PHE A 547 27.92 -21.55 -25.16
N LYS A 548 28.15 -21.62 -23.84
CA LYS A 548 28.13 -20.49 -22.90
C LYS A 548 26.84 -19.65 -22.98
N LEU A 549 25.70 -20.26 -23.30
CA LEU A 549 24.42 -19.57 -23.46
C LEU A 549 23.88 -19.04 -22.13
N ASP A 550 24.19 -19.71 -21.02
CA ASP A 550 23.83 -19.29 -19.66
C ASP A 550 24.60 -18.04 -19.25
N THR A 551 25.90 -18.00 -19.56
CA THR A 551 26.71 -16.79 -19.45
C THR A 551 26.12 -15.66 -20.28
N VAL A 552 25.77 -15.91 -21.55
CA VAL A 552 25.16 -14.88 -22.42
C VAL A 552 23.82 -14.40 -21.86
N LEU A 553 22.96 -15.30 -21.37
CA LEU A 553 21.67 -14.93 -20.77
C LEU A 553 21.87 -14.04 -19.53
N LEU A 554 22.69 -14.48 -18.57
CA LEU A 554 23.00 -13.70 -17.37
C LEU A 554 23.70 -12.38 -17.73
N SER A 555 24.44 -12.37 -18.83
CA SER A 555 25.09 -11.18 -19.37
C SER A 555 24.09 -10.13 -19.85
N VAL A 556 23.08 -10.57 -20.57
CA VAL A 556 22.02 -9.73 -21.11
C VAL A 556 21.15 -9.24 -19.97
N LEU A 557 20.71 -10.15 -19.08
CA LEU A 557 19.93 -9.81 -17.90
C LEU A 557 20.69 -8.85 -16.96
N GLY A 558 21.98 -9.04 -16.73
CA GLY A 558 22.78 -8.13 -15.90
C GLY A 558 23.01 -6.74 -16.53
N SER A 559 22.85 -6.62 -17.86
CA SER A 559 23.05 -5.36 -18.60
C SER A 559 21.76 -4.53 -18.73
N ILE A 560 20.59 -5.15 -18.52
CA ILE A 560 19.30 -4.46 -18.54
C ILE A 560 19.10 -3.78 -17.16
N PRO A 561 18.82 -2.46 -17.09
CA PRO A 561 18.81 -1.73 -15.83
C PRO A 561 17.87 -2.29 -14.75
N TRP A 562 16.63 -2.63 -15.10
CA TRP A 562 15.63 -3.11 -14.11
C TRP A 562 16.02 -4.47 -13.50
N THR A 563 16.52 -5.39 -14.33
CA THR A 563 16.99 -6.71 -13.88
C THR A 563 18.31 -6.60 -13.14
N SER A 564 19.21 -5.69 -13.53
CA SER A 564 20.47 -5.44 -12.83
C SER A 564 20.24 -4.97 -11.40
N GLN A 565 19.28 -4.05 -11.19
CA GLN A 565 18.85 -3.62 -9.86
C GLN A 565 18.24 -4.77 -9.06
N THR A 566 17.37 -5.57 -9.68
CA THR A 566 16.71 -6.71 -9.02
C THR A 566 17.70 -7.83 -8.66
N LEU A 567 18.63 -8.15 -9.56
CA LEU A 567 19.69 -9.14 -9.34
C LEU A 567 20.69 -8.66 -8.29
N GLY A 568 21.04 -7.37 -8.30
CA GLY A 568 21.87 -6.77 -7.25
C GLY A 568 21.20 -6.78 -5.88
N ALA A 569 19.89 -6.50 -5.82
CA ALA A 569 19.13 -6.52 -4.58
C ALA A 569 18.93 -7.94 -4.00
N THR A 570 18.89 -8.97 -4.85
CA THR A 570 18.68 -10.36 -4.44
C THR A 570 19.96 -11.19 -4.35
N VAL A 571 21.04 -10.75 -5.00
CA VAL A 571 22.39 -11.35 -4.96
C VAL A 571 23.44 -10.24 -4.95
N PRO A 572 23.68 -9.56 -3.81
CA PRO A 572 24.63 -8.45 -3.72
C PRO A 572 26.05 -8.76 -4.24
N LEU A 573 26.56 -9.97 -4.02
CA LEU A 573 27.89 -10.35 -4.50
C LEU A 573 27.98 -10.45 -6.04
N PHE A 574 26.84 -10.56 -6.74
CA PHE A 574 26.82 -10.61 -8.21
C PHE A 574 27.43 -9.36 -8.85
N ASN A 575 27.20 -8.19 -8.24
CA ASN A 575 27.71 -6.91 -8.73
C ASN A 575 29.05 -6.51 -8.08
N HIS A 576 29.51 -7.23 -7.06
CA HIS A 576 30.71 -6.86 -6.30
C HIS A 576 31.99 -6.97 -7.15
N PRO A 577 32.86 -5.94 -7.21
CA PRO A 577 34.01 -5.88 -8.12
C PRO A 577 34.94 -7.11 -8.07
N ASP A 578 35.17 -7.66 -6.88
CA ASP A 578 36.06 -8.80 -6.68
C ASP A 578 35.50 -10.13 -7.26
N TYR A 579 34.19 -10.19 -7.46
CA TYR A 579 33.49 -11.36 -7.99
C TYR A 579 32.95 -11.12 -9.41
N SER A 580 32.67 -9.87 -9.79
CA SER A 580 32.07 -9.48 -11.07
C SER A 580 33.08 -9.16 -12.19
N ARG A 581 34.34 -8.80 -11.86
CA ARG A 581 35.32 -8.30 -12.85
C ARG A 581 35.87 -9.33 -13.84
N ASN A 582 35.83 -10.63 -13.57
CA ASN A 582 36.53 -11.65 -14.37
C ASN A 582 35.61 -12.61 -15.15
N GLY A 583 34.61 -12.06 -15.83
CA GLY A 583 33.77 -12.80 -16.76
C GLY A 583 32.39 -13.07 -16.19
N ARG A 584 31.39 -12.67 -16.96
CA ARG A 584 29.98 -12.87 -16.63
C ARG A 584 29.75 -14.35 -16.33
N GLN A 585 29.21 -14.61 -15.14
CA GLN A 585 29.30 -15.90 -14.50
C GLN A 585 28.32 -16.90 -15.12
N ASP A 586 28.71 -18.18 -15.20
CA ASP A 586 27.80 -19.26 -15.59
C ASP A 586 26.75 -19.50 -14.48
N ALA A 587 25.73 -20.32 -14.78
CA ALA A 587 24.63 -20.53 -13.83
C ALA A 587 25.10 -21.16 -12.50
N ALA A 588 26.14 -22.00 -12.49
CA ALA A 588 26.62 -22.61 -11.25
C ALA A 588 27.33 -21.58 -10.36
N GLN A 589 28.13 -20.70 -10.95
CA GLN A 589 28.77 -19.59 -10.26
C GLN A 589 27.75 -18.59 -9.72
N TYR A 590 26.71 -18.25 -10.50
CA TYR A 590 25.63 -17.39 -10.03
C TYR A 590 24.96 -17.95 -8.77
N PHE A 591 24.58 -19.23 -8.76
CA PHE A 591 23.98 -19.86 -7.58
C PHE A 591 24.97 -19.99 -6.41
N THR A 592 26.27 -20.04 -6.68
CA THR A 592 27.31 -19.98 -5.65
C THR A 592 27.36 -18.61 -4.98
N LEU A 593 27.36 -17.54 -5.78
CA LEU A 593 27.30 -16.17 -5.24
C LEU A 593 25.98 -15.89 -4.52
N GLN A 594 24.87 -16.44 -4.99
CA GLN A 594 23.59 -16.36 -4.30
C GLN A 594 23.68 -17.00 -2.91
N TRP A 595 24.18 -18.23 -2.83
CA TRP A 595 24.35 -18.93 -1.54
C TRP A 595 25.28 -18.14 -0.60
N LEU A 596 26.43 -17.68 -1.10
CA LEU A 596 27.38 -16.85 -0.35
C LEU A 596 26.76 -15.56 0.15
N SER A 597 26.01 -14.85 -0.71
CA SER A 597 25.39 -13.57 -0.33
C SER A 597 24.41 -13.76 0.83
N HIS A 598 23.59 -14.81 0.79
CA HIS A 598 22.64 -15.10 1.86
C HIS A 598 23.34 -15.53 3.16
N MET A 599 24.38 -16.40 3.07
CA MET A 599 25.16 -16.82 4.24
C MET A 599 25.87 -15.63 4.90
N SER A 600 26.58 -14.81 4.11
CA SER A 600 27.27 -13.64 4.63
C SER A 600 26.32 -12.62 5.27
N ALA A 601 25.10 -12.48 4.74
CA ALA A 601 24.08 -11.63 5.36
C ALA A 601 23.63 -12.19 6.72
N ALA A 602 23.38 -13.49 6.81
CA ALA A 602 22.97 -14.14 8.06
C ALA A 602 24.10 -14.12 9.11
N GLU A 603 25.34 -14.36 8.72
CA GLU A 603 26.52 -14.26 9.58
C GLU A 603 26.71 -12.83 10.09
N LYS A 604 26.58 -11.84 9.22
CA LYS A 604 26.63 -10.43 9.62
C LYS A 604 25.54 -10.11 10.65
N ILE A 605 24.29 -10.50 10.41
CA ILE A 605 23.19 -10.28 11.36
C ILE A 605 23.46 -10.99 12.69
N LYS A 606 23.96 -12.23 12.67
CA LYS A 606 24.31 -12.97 13.89
C LYS A 606 25.43 -12.29 14.68
N ARG A 607 26.46 -11.78 13.99
CA ARG A 607 27.57 -11.08 14.63
C ARG A 607 27.13 -9.74 15.24
N ASP A 608 26.39 -8.95 14.47
CA ASP A 608 25.97 -7.62 14.86
C ASP A 608 24.83 -7.68 15.91
N HIS A 609 24.01 -8.75 15.87
CA HIS A 609 22.88 -9.00 16.76
C HIS A 609 22.78 -10.50 17.14
N PRO A 610 23.55 -10.96 18.15
CA PRO A 610 23.64 -12.38 18.52
C PRO A 610 22.32 -13.06 18.89
N GLN A 611 21.33 -12.28 19.34
CA GLN A 611 20.01 -12.75 19.75
C GLN A 611 18.96 -12.69 18.64
N PHE A 612 19.30 -12.24 17.42
CA PHE A 612 18.28 -12.09 16.37
C PHE A 612 17.68 -13.45 15.95
N PHE A 613 18.56 -14.42 15.66
CA PHE A 613 18.14 -15.78 15.34
C PHE A 613 18.01 -16.60 16.61
N ALA A 614 16.87 -17.25 16.79
CA ALA A 614 16.67 -18.25 17.84
C ALA A 614 17.51 -19.50 17.56
N GLU A 615 17.57 -19.94 16.30
CA GLU A 615 18.32 -21.16 15.92
C GLU A 615 18.89 -21.07 14.50
N PHE A 616 20.08 -21.65 14.32
CA PHE A 616 20.72 -21.85 13.02
C PHE A 616 20.62 -23.32 12.63
N ILE A 617 19.75 -23.61 11.68
CA ILE A 617 19.37 -24.97 11.34
C ILE A 617 20.17 -25.41 10.11
N ARG A 618 20.85 -26.54 10.23
CA ARG A 618 21.51 -27.20 9.11
C ARG A 618 20.61 -28.31 8.55
N TYR A 619 20.37 -28.28 7.24
CA TYR A 619 19.52 -29.27 6.56
C TYR A 619 19.94 -30.72 6.80
N GLU A 620 21.25 -30.97 6.90
CA GLU A 620 21.78 -32.29 7.18
C GLU A 620 21.33 -32.82 8.55
N GLU A 621 21.28 -31.98 9.59
CA GLU A 621 20.78 -32.35 10.92
C GLU A 621 19.28 -32.64 10.91
N LEU A 622 18.52 -31.86 10.12
CA LEU A 622 17.09 -32.09 9.89
C LEU A 622 16.81 -33.48 9.27
N LYS A 623 17.75 -34.01 8.49
CA LYS A 623 17.65 -35.35 7.90
C LYS A 623 18.13 -36.47 8.83
N GLU A 624 19.13 -36.21 9.66
CA GLU A 624 19.72 -37.19 10.56
C GLU A 624 18.87 -37.42 11.81
N ASN A 625 18.44 -36.35 12.49
CA ASN A 625 17.73 -36.41 13.78
C ASN A 625 16.55 -35.41 13.84
N PRO A 626 15.50 -35.60 13.02
CA PRO A 626 14.39 -34.67 12.87
C PRO A 626 13.63 -34.37 14.17
N SER A 627 13.31 -35.40 14.98
CA SER A 627 12.55 -35.22 16.22
C SER A 627 13.31 -34.40 17.26
N ALA A 628 14.59 -34.72 17.49
CA ALA A 628 15.43 -33.99 18.46
C ALA A 628 15.63 -32.53 18.04
N LEU A 629 15.81 -32.28 16.74
CA LEU A 629 15.92 -30.92 16.22
C LEU A 629 14.61 -30.14 16.37
N LEU A 630 13.45 -30.76 16.11
CA LEU A 630 12.15 -30.11 16.31
C LEU A 630 11.92 -29.79 17.79
N GLU A 631 12.26 -30.70 18.70
CA GLU A 631 12.19 -30.45 20.14
C GLU A 631 13.06 -29.27 20.55
N GLN A 632 14.31 -29.21 20.09
CA GLN A 632 15.21 -28.07 20.31
C GLN A 632 14.62 -26.75 19.79
N ILE A 633 14.17 -26.73 18.52
CA ILE A 633 13.56 -25.55 17.91
C ILE A 633 12.35 -25.09 18.73
N MET A 634 11.48 -26.02 19.14
CA MET A 634 10.28 -25.68 19.88
C MET A 634 10.58 -25.17 21.30
N SER A 635 11.60 -25.73 21.97
CA SER A 635 12.10 -25.22 23.25
C SER A 635 12.59 -23.77 23.12
N GLU A 636 13.35 -23.45 22.08
CA GLU A 636 13.81 -22.07 21.83
C GLU A 636 12.65 -21.10 21.50
N LEU A 637 11.65 -21.58 20.76
CA LEU A 637 10.52 -20.76 20.35
C LEU A 637 9.54 -20.46 21.49
N GLN A 638 9.21 -21.46 22.32
CA GLN A 638 8.18 -21.38 23.37
C GLN A 638 8.73 -21.30 24.80
N GLY A 639 10.01 -21.59 25.02
CA GLY A 639 10.70 -21.59 26.32
C GLY A 639 10.83 -22.98 26.95
N ASP A 640 11.70 -23.09 27.95
CA ASP A 640 12.18 -24.35 28.56
C ASP A 640 11.09 -25.23 29.19
N ASN A 641 9.91 -24.68 29.48
CA ASN A 641 8.78 -25.42 30.06
C ASN A 641 7.86 -26.07 29.01
N TYR A 642 8.18 -25.93 27.71
CA TYR A 642 7.39 -26.53 26.65
C TYR A 642 7.58 -28.06 26.61
N GLN A 643 6.48 -28.80 26.74
CA GLN A 643 6.50 -30.25 26.56
C GLN A 643 6.24 -30.60 25.10
N PHE A 644 7.30 -30.97 24.39
CA PHE A 644 7.19 -31.44 23.01
C PHE A 644 6.46 -32.79 22.96
N SER A 645 5.25 -32.78 22.42
CA SER A 645 4.57 -34.01 22.01
C SER A 645 5.04 -34.37 20.61
N ASN A 646 5.59 -35.58 20.43
CA ASN A 646 5.87 -36.09 19.09
C ASN A 646 4.60 -36.03 18.23
N PRO A 647 4.69 -35.62 16.95
CA PRO A 647 3.53 -35.59 16.06
C PRO A 647 2.82 -36.96 16.01
N ASP A 648 1.50 -36.99 16.20
CA ASP A 648 0.70 -38.22 16.31
C ASP A 648 0.71 -39.10 15.04
N GLN A 649 1.13 -38.55 13.89
CA GLN A 649 1.38 -39.29 12.64
C GLN A 649 2.60 -38.76 11.88
N GLY A 650 3.51 -39.67 11.50
CA GLY A 650 4.16 -39.66 10.19
C GLY A 650 5.32 -38.69 9.92
N LEU A 651 6.19 -38.37 10.89
CA LEU A 651 7.48 -37.72 10.59
C LEU A 651 8.23 -38.47 9.47
N ASP A 652 8.26 -39.80 9.55
CA ASP A 652 8.85 -40.66 8.51
C ASP A 652 8.12 -40.56 7.15
N ALA A 653 6.82 -40.33 7.16
CA ALA A 653 6.03 -40.16 5.94
C ALA A 653 6.33 -38.81 5.25
N ILE A 654 6.56 -37.75 6.03
CA ILE A 654 7.00 -36.44 5.50
C ILE A 654 8.42 -36.53 4.97
N LEU A 655 9.32 -37.19 5.70
CA LEU A 655 10.75 -37.30 5.34
C LEU A 655 11.03 -38.20 4.13
N SER A 656 10.19 -39.21 3.91
CA SER A 656 10.29 -40.16 2.79
C SER A 656 9.79 -39.61 1.46
N ARG A 657 9.06 -38.49 1.48
CA ARG A 657 8.54 -37.83 0.27
C ARG A 657 9.42 -36.66 -0.15
N ASN A 658 9.44 -36.37 -1.44
CA ASN A 658 10.04 -35.12 -1.92
C ASN A 658 9.06 -33.97 -1.60
N SER A 659 9.45 -33.09 -0.68
CA SER A 659 8.62 -31.96 -0.22
C SER A 659 8.13 -31.01 -1.33
N GLN A 660 8.74 -31.07 -2.52
CA GLN A 660 8.37 -30.27 -3.68
C GLN A 660 7.80 -31.12 -4.84
N GLN A 661 7.45 -32.38 -4.59
CA GLN A 661 6.84 -33.27 -5.59
C GLN A 661 5.54 -32.68 -6.12
N GLY A 662 5.35 -32.70 -7.44
CA GLY A 662 4.17 -32.11 -8.11
C GLY A 662 4.22 -30.59 -8.29
N SER A 663 5.12 -29.89 -7.60
CA SER A 663 5.31 -28.45 -7.80
C SER A 663 6.17 -28.15 -9.04
N ARG A 664 6.01 -26.95 -9.60
CA ARG A 664 6.88 -26.45 -10.70
C ARG A 664 8.36 -26.38 -10.33
N MET A 665 8.67 -26.37 -9.03
CA MET A 665 10.03 -26.32 -8.47
C MET A 665 10.58 -27.71 -8.11
N GLN A 666 9.90 -28.80 -8.48
CA GLN A 666 10.40 -30.15 -8.24
C GLN A 666 11.79 -30.35 -8.87
N SER A 667 12.74 -30.84 -8.07
CA SER A 667 14.05 -31.26 -8.60
C SER A 667 13.90 -32.48 -9.50
N LYS A 668 14.59 -32.47 -10.65
CA LYS A 668 14.66 -33.61 -11.58
C LYS A 668 15.54 -34.76 -11.07
N GLY A 669 16.24 -34.57 -9.94
CA GLY A 669 17.03 -35.61 -9.28
C GLY A 669 18.35 -35.97 -9.97
N GLU A 670 18.78 -35.18 -10.97
CA GLU A 670 20.04 -35.41 -11.68
C GLU A 670 21.21 -34.74 -10.93
N TYR A 671 22.43 -35.23 -11.12
CA TYR A 671 23.63 -34.50 -10.69
C TYR A 671 24.24 -33.79 -11.90
N LEU A 672 24.27 -32.46 -11.86
CA LEU A 672 24.57 -31.58 -13.00
C LEU A 672 25.97 -30.96 -12.93
N LEU A 673 26.55 -30.86 -11.74
CA LEU A 673 27.87 -30.29 -11.53
C LEU A 673 28.97 -31.25 -12.04
N SER A 674 29.86 -30.74 -12.88
CA SER A 674 31.07 -31.46 -13.28
C SER A 674 32.19 -31.28 -12.25
N LYS A 675 33.23 -32.13 -12.29
CA LYS A 675 34.42 -32.00 -11.42
C LYS A 675 35.07 -30.61 -11.51
N LYS A 676 35.06 -30.01 -12.72
CA LYS A 676 35.55 -28.65 -12.94
C LYS A 676 34.69 -27.61 -12.21
N ASP A 677 33.37 -27.76 -12.27
CA ASP A 677 32.42 -26.85 -11.61
C ASP A 677 32.61 -26.95 -10.09
N THR A 678 32.69 -28.17 -9.54
CA THR A 678 32.98 -28.40 -8.11
C THR A 678 34.27 -27.72 -7.66
N ASN A 679 35.37 -27.89 -8.40
CA ASN A 679 36.66 -27.27 -8.06
C ASN A 679 36.56 -25.73 -8.07
N HIS A 680 35.84 -25.17 -9.04
CA HIS A 680 35.67 -23.73 -9.15
C HIS A 680 34.78 -23.17 -8.03
N ILE A 681 33.68 -23.85 -7.70
CA ILE A 681 32.81 -23.52 -6.56
C ILE A 681 33.63 -23.54 -5.27
N ASN A 682 34.41 -24.58 -5.02
CA ASN A 682 35.25 -24.67 -3.82
C ASN A 682 36.30 -23.55 -3.77
N ALA A 683 36.90 -23.17 -4.91
CA ALA A 683 37.83 -22.04 -4.97
C ALA A 683 37.15 -20.71 -4.65
N LEU A 684 35.91 -20.49 -5.11
CA LEU A 684 35.11 -19.32 -4.76
C LEU A 684 34.78 -19.28 -3.27
N LEU A 685 34.32 -20.41 -2.70
CA LEU A 685 34.01 -20.53 -1.27
C LEU A 685 35.24 -20.29 -0.39
N ALA A 686 36.42 -20.77 -0.79
CA ALA A 686 37.66 -20.55 -0.06
C ALA A 686 38.11 -19.07 -0.09
N ARG A 687 37.90 -18.36 -1.19
CA ARG A 687 38.21 -16.92 -1.28
C ARG A 687 37.40 -16.10 -0.28
N THR A 688 36.11 -16.40 -0.12
CA THR A 688 35.23 -15.72 0.83
C THR A 688 35.63 -15.93 2.29
N GLN A 689 36.16 -17.11 2.64
CA GLN A 689 36.68 -17.39 3.99
C GLN A 689 37.99 -16.63 4.31
N SER A 690 38.74 -16.21 3.29
CA SER A 690 40.00 -15.47 3.45
C SER A 690 39.82 -13.95 3.45
N SER A 691 38.75 -13.45 2.82
CA SER A 691 38.29 -12.07 2.98
C SER A 691 37.58 -11.91 4.33
N THR A 692 37.59 -10.71 4.90
CA THR A 692 37.08 -10.28 6.23
C THR A 692 35.59 -10.57 6.56
N LEU A 693 34.97 -11.55 5.92
CA LEU A 693 33.59 -12.00 6.09
C LEU A 693 33.43 -13.19 7.06
N SER A 694 34.51 -13.60 7.77
CA SER A 694 34.44 -14.59 8.86
C SER A 694 33.72 -14.08 10.10
#